data_AF-A0A094H649-F1
#
_entry.id   AF-A0A094H649-F1
#
_cell.length_a   1.000
_cell.length_b   1.000
_cell.length_c   1.000
_cell.angle_alpha   90.00
_cell.angle_beta   90.00
_cell.angle_gamma   90.00
#
_symmetry.space_group_name_H-M   'P 1'
#
loop_
_entity.id
_entity.type
_entity.pdbx_description
1 polymer ?
#
loop_
_entity_poly.entity_id
_entity_poly.type
_entity_poly.pdbx_seq_one_letter_code
_entity_poly.pdbx_strand_id
1 'polypeptide(L)'
;MLPTAADAPFNAYRQQNDPTCLSNTRVDLLQEIYDWADGRDKPCIFWLGGLAGTGTSTIARTVATKYSQQGSLGASFFFSRGGVDVSHAGKFVTTIAVQLANNIPALMSNVCNTIIEYSDITSQSLRDQWRHLVLGPLSKLDGKGCYFSYILVVDGLHECDDENDIRIILQLLAEVRSLETVQLRVFLTSRPERPIRYGLSQIPDAEQRDVVLHFIPLSIVNHDISIFLQHNLNLIASEWSLGAGWPGEQVIKRLVDYSGGLFIWAATVCQFIREGRRFAAKRLDIILESSGTGVNAPEKQLDEIYLTVLRHSISPDYTSAEAEELRRILKSLLGSIATLFSPLSILSLSKLANTSQEEVERTLDDLHAILDIPSESTGLVRILHPSFRDFLLDRKRCGDSNFWVNEKLAHGLHATSCIQLMSKFLKQDICGVTWPDILVADVENSQVEQYLPPEIQYACLYWIQHLQKSSVQLHDNDQVHRFLRVHLLHWLEALSWMDKTSDGILAILSLEALVLAGESLTLQAFVYDAKRFVLYNRLAIEQVPLQLYGSALVFAPEKSIVRRHFENSIPSWITRKPRVQADWNAALQTLEGHSGQVSSVAFSPDGKQVVSGSHDKTVRLWGTVTGAMLQILKGHLGPVSSVAFSPDGKQVVSGSHDMTVRLWDTTRGAALQTLSEWPSVLQTLEGHLDWVSSVAFSPGGKQVASGSHDRTVRLWDAATGAALQTLEGHSDWVSSVAFSPDGKQVASGSHDRTVRLWDAATGAALQTLEGHSDWVSSVAFSPDGKQVASGSDDRTVRLWDAAVGAALQTLKGHSGPVSSVAFSQDSKQVVSGSHDMTVQLWDTATGAMLQTLDGHSNWVSSIAFLPNGKQVVSGSHDMIVQLWDTVIGAVLQTLDSHLGRVLSMAFSPSGKQVVSGSEDKTVRLWDAITGAMLQTLKGHSGWVLSVAFSPDGKQVVSGSEDKTVRLWDATTGVALQTLEGHSGQVLTVAFSPNGKQVVSVSEDETVRLWDAVTGASLQTLEGHSSEVTSVAFSQDAKVDQALWANGMFRWATLQLQSLCEQKSDEAIRERVGRLPAKLEDLYMELYLKFTKYEAEADRQITRIALSWLLCAQRTLKSTEFLAALSITLGRPSSSLTKEAVLDMCCNLVAFDVATT
;
A
#
# COMPACT_ATOMS: atom_id res chain seq x y z
N MET A 1 -1.72 -8.80 -19.93
CA MET A 1 -3.19 -8.66 -20.05
C MET A 1 -3.63 -7.64 -19.01
N LEU A 2 -4.53 -6.71 -19.35
CA LEU A 2 -5.16 -5.86 -18.32
C LEU A 2 -6.16 -6.71 -17.50
N PRO A 3 -6.28 -6.52 -16.17
CA PRO A 3 -7.30 -7.19 -15.37
C PRO A 3 -8.66 -6.55 -15.68
N THR A 4 -9.64 -7.37 -16.08
CA THR A 4 -10.99 -6.90 -16.42
C THR A 4 -12.03 -7.53 -15.50
N ALA A 5 -13.04 -6.75 -15.13
CA ALA A 5 -14.22 -7.23 -14.43
C ALA A 5 -15.13 -7.99 -15.42
N ALA A 6 -15.05 -9.33 -15.43
CA ALA A 6 -15.76 -10.17 -16.41
C ALA A 6 -17.30 -10.03 -16.37
N ASP A 7 -17.85 -9.65 -15.21
CA ASP A 7 -19.29 -9.42 -15.00
C ASP A 7 -19.76 -8.00 -15.39
N ALA A 8 -18.86 -7.08 -15.77
CA ALA A 8 -19.20 -5.66 -15.96
C ALA A 8 -19.84 -5.27 -17.31
N PRO A 9 -19.50 -5.88 -18.47
CA PRO A 9 -20.10 -5.52 -19.75
C PRO A 9 -21.60 -5.82 -19.80
N PHE A 10 -22.39 -4.99 -20.50
CA PHE A 10 -23.85 -5.11 -20.60
C PHE A 10 -24.35 -6.46 -21.14
N ASN A 11 -23.47 -7.17 -21.85
CA ASN A 11 -23.66 -8.43 -22.54
C ASN A 11 -22.77 -9.57 -21.97
N ALA A 12 -22.27 -9.42 -20.74
CA ALA A 12 -21.57 -10.50 -20.05
C ALA A 12 -22.46 -11.74 -19.94
N TYR A 13 -21.87 -12.95 -20.01
CA TYR A 13 -22.63 -14.21 -20.03
C TYR A 13 -23.59 -14.37 -18.83
N ARG A 14 -23.20 -13.90 -17.64
CA ARG A 14 -24.06 -13.91 -16.45
C ARG A 14 -25.26 -12.96 -16.52
N GLN A 15 -25.19 -11.92 -17.37
CA GLN A 15 -26.26 -10.94 -17.60
C GLN A 15 -27.11 -11.24 -18.85
N GLN A 16 -26.89 -12.36 -19.54
CA GLN A 16 -27.48 -12.65 -20.87
C GLN A 16 -29.02 -12.70 -20.89
N ASN A 17 -29.65 -12.91 -19.73
CA ASN A 17 -31.10 -13.02 -19.56
C ASN A 17 -31.75 -11.71 -19.06
N ASP A 18 -30.96 -10.67 -18.77
CA ASP A 18 -31.49 -9.42 -18.22
C ASP A 18 -32.33 -8.65 -19.26
N PRO A 19 -33.50 -8.10 -18.87
CA PRO A 19 -34.40 -7.44 -19.81
C PRO A 19 -33.88 -6.08 -20.30
N THR A 20 -34.21 -5.79 -21.56
CA THR A 20 -34.26 -4.44 -22.15
C THR A 20 -35.69 -3.88 -22.09
N CYS A 21 -35.87 -2.60 -22.45
CA CYS A 21 -37.19 -1.99 -22.55
C CYS A 21 -37.99 -2.63 -23.69
N LEU A 22 -39.23 -3.01 -23.41
CA LEU A 22 -40.13 -3.59 -24.39
C LEU A 22 -40.55 -2.55 -25.43
N SER A 23 -40.82 -3.00 -26.65
CA SER A 23 -41.36 -2.17 -27.73
C SER A 23 -42.58 -1.37 -27.25
N ASN A 24 -42.59 -0.07 -27.56
CA ASN A 24 -43.59 0.91 -27.13
C ASN A 24 -43.61 1.24 -25.62
N THR A 25 -42.60 0.85 -24.84
CA THR A 25 -42.41 1.37 -23.46
C THR A 25 -41.32 2.44 -23.40
N ARG A 26 -41.46 3.42 -22.49
CA ARG A 26 -40.49 4.50 -22.24
C ARG A 26 -40.14 5.35 -23.48
N VAL A 27 -41.03 5.38 -24.49
CA VAL A 27 -40.73 5.88 -25.85
C VAL A 27 -40.17 7.30 -25.84
N ASP A 28 -40.84 8.25 -25.20
CA ASP A 28 -40.42 9.67 -25.20
C ASP A 28 -39.06 9.87 -24.51
N LEU A 29 -38.80 9.12 -23.43
CA LEU A 29 -37.53 9.17 -22.70
C LEU A 29 -36.38 8.53 -23.50
N LEU A 30 -36.65 7.39 -24.15
CA LEU A 30 -35.65 6.76 -25.02
C LEU A 30 -35.33 7.65 -26.21
N GLN A 31 -36.33 8.30 -26.80
CA GLN A 31 -36.12 9.28 -27.87
C GLN A 31 -35.32 10.49 -27.37
N GLU A 32 -35.60 11.02 -26.18
CA GLU A 32 -34.80 12.10 -25.57
C GLU A 32 -33.33 11.71 -25.33
N ILE A 33 -33.07 10.47 -24.92
CA ILE A 33 -31.72 9.93 -24.76
C ILE A 33 -31.03 9.79 -26.13
N TYR A 34 -31.76 9.35 -27.16
CA TYR A 34 -31.21 9.24 -28.53
C TYR A 34 -30.95 10.64 -29.14
N ASP A 35 -31.85 11.60 -28.97
CA ASP A 35 -31.68 13.00 -29.42
C ASP A 35 -30.53 13.73 -28.69
N TRP A 36 -30.18 13.28 -27.49
CA TRP A 36 -28.97 13.70 -26.78
C TRP A 36 -27.72 13.01 -27.34
N ALA A 37 -27.74 11.68 -27.50
CA ALA A 37 -26.59 10.89 -27.90
C ALA A 37 -26.18 11.11 -29.37
N ASP A 38 -27.16 11.21 -30.27
CA ASP A 38 -26.98 11.38 -31.72
C ASP A 38 -26.81 12.89 -32.09
N GLY A 39 -26.98 13.80 -31.13
CA GLY A 39 -26.77 15.24 -31.29
C GLY A 39 -25.30 15.66 -31.28
N ARG A 40 -25.01 16.92 -31.69
CA ARG A 40 -23.65 17.50 -31.68
C ARG A 40 -23.45 18.44 -30.50
N ASP A 41 -24.20 19.54 -30.45
CA ASP A 41 -24.13 20.58 -29.41
C ASP A 41 -24.93 20.19 -28.14
N LYS A 42 -24.67 18.98 -27.63
CA LYS A 42 -25.36 18.40 -26.47
C LYS A 42 -24.37 18.09 -25.35
N PRO A 43 -24.75 18.25 -24.07
CA PRO A 43 -23.94 17.95 -22.87
C PRO A 43 -23.14 16.63 -22.96
N CYS A 44 -21.94 16.58 -22.40
CA CYS A 44 -21.10 15.38 -22.44
C CYS A 44 -21.67 14.23 -21.59
N ILE A 45 -22.37 14.55 -20.50
CA ILE A 45 -22.96 13.59 -19.56
C ILE A 45 -24.49 13.69 -19.61
N PHE A 46 -25.17 12.54 -19.68
CA PHE A 46 -26.59 12.41 -19.37
C PHE A 46 -26.75 11.54 -18.13
N TRP A 47 -27.34 12.09 -17.07
CA TRP A 47 -27.59 11.39 -15.81
C TRP A 47 -29.07 11.05 -15.66
N LEU A 48 -29.36 9.75 -15.66
CA LEU A 48 -30.70 9.21 -15.39
C LEU A 48 -30.81 8.83 -13.90
N GLY A 49 -31.39 9.72 -13.10
CA GLY A 49 -31.63 9.50 -11.67
C GLY A 49 -32.89 8.68 -11.42
N GLY A 50 -32.78 7.53 -10.76
CA GLY A 50 -33.92 6.66 -10.44
C GLY A 50 -34.16 6.51 -8.93
N LEU A 51 -35.43 6.38 -8.52
CA LEU A 51 -35.72 5.66 -7.26
C LEU A 51 -35.61 4.15 -7.50
N ALA A 52 -35.41 3.39 -6.44
CA ALA A 52 -35.09 1.98 -6.52
C ALA A 52 -36.20 1.20 -7.26
N GLY A 53 -35.88 0.59 -8.40
CA GLY A 53 -36.83 -0.20 -9.19
C GLY A 53 -37.70 0.58 -10.19
N THR A 54 -37.29 1.81 -10.56
CA THR A 54 -37.94 2.63 -11.60
C THR A 54 -37.53 2.27 -13.05
N GLY A 55 -36.58 1.34 -13.23
CA GLY A 55 -36.17 0.81 -14.54
C GLY A 55 -34.87 1.38 -15.13
N THR A 56 -34.03 2.05 -14.35
CA THR A 56 -32.76 2.67 -14.80
C THR A 56 -31.86 1.69 -15.57
N SER A 57 -31.57 0.52 -15.00
CA SER A 57 -30.67 -0.48 -15.59
C SER A 57 -31.21 -1.12 -16.86
N THR A 58 -32.54 -1.31 -16.92
CA THR A 58 -33.26 -1.73 -18.13
C THR A 58 -33.08 -0.70 -19.26
N ILE A 59 -33.16 0.60 -18.94
CA ILE A 59 -32.92 1.69 -19.90
C ILE A 59 -31.45 1.71 -20.33
N ALA A 60 -30.49 1.63 -19.39
CA ALA A 60 -29.06 1.57 -19.69
C ALA A 60 -28.68 0.41 -20.62
N ARG A 61 -29.20 -0.80 -20.35
CA ARG A 61 -28.99 -1.97 -21.21
C ARG A 61 -29.63 -1.82 -22.58
N THR A 62 -30.78 -1.14 -22.68
CA THR A 62 -31.43 -0.81 -23.96
C THR A 62 -30.58 0.14 -24.80
N VAL A 63 -30.06 1.21 -24.18
CA VAL A 63 -29.15 2.18 -24.80
C VAL A 63 -27.87 1.48 -25.27
N ALA A 64 -27.23 0.69 -24.40
CA ALA A 64 -26.04 -0.09 -24.76
C ALA A 64 -26.31 -1.05 -25.93
N THR A 65 -27.45 -1.74 -25.94
CA THR A 65 -27.83 -2.68 -27.00
C THR A 65 -28.01 -1.97 -28.35
N LYS A 66 -28.73 -0.84 -28.40
CA LYS A 66 -28.89 -0.03 -29.64
C LYS A 66 -27.53 0.35 -30.20
N TYR A 67 -26.67 0.96 -29.39
CA TYR A 67 -25.39 1.49 -29.87
C TYR A 67 -24.34 0.40 -30.14
N SER A 68 -24.45 -0.77 -29.50
CA SER A 68 -23.68 -1.97 -29.86
C SER A 68 -24.08 -2.48 -31.25
N GLN A 69 -25.38 -2.60 -31.55
CA GLN A 69 -25.88 -2.99 -32.87
C GLN A 69 -25.52 -1.97 -33.98
N GLN A 70 -25.32 -0.70 -33.62
CA GLN A 70 -24.89 0.37 -34.53
C GLN A 70 -23.36 0.50 -34.66
N GLY A 71 -22.56 -0.25 -33.87
CA GLY A 71 -21.10 -0.17 -33.89
C GLY A 71 -20.49 1.10 -33.26
N SER A 72 -21.25 1.82 -32.43
CA SER A 72 -20.84 3.08 -31.77
C SER A 72 -20.87 3.04 -30.23
N LEU A 73 -21.20 1.89 -29.62
CA LEU A 73 -20.88 1.63 -28.21
C LEU A 73 -19.36 1.53 -28.05
N GLY A 74 -18.75 2.49 -27.36
CA GLY A 74 -17.35 2.46 -27.00
C GLY A 74 -17.07 1.43 -25.91
N ALA A 75 -17.80 1.53 -24.79
CA ALA A 75 -17.70 0.58 -23.67
C ALA A 75 -18.94 0.62 -22.76
N SER A 76 -19.05 -0.36 -21.87
CA SER A 76 -20.10 -0.47 -20.86
C SER A 76 -19.54 -0.95 -19.51
N PHE A 77 -20.08 -0.43 -18.41
CA PHE A 77 -19.76 -0.91 -17.05
C PHE A 77 -21.01 -0.87 -16.18
N PHE A 78 -21.45 -2.04 -15.72
CA PHE A 78 -22.62 -2.20 -14.86
C PHE A 78 -22.15 -2.52 -13.43
N PHE A 79 -22.33 -1.58 -12.50
CA PHE A 79 -22.03 -1.80 -11.08
C PHE A 79 -23.08 -2.72 -10.44
N SER A 80 -22.68 -3.54 -9.48
CA SER A 80 -23.60 -4.44 -8.74
C SER A 80 -23.05 -4.74 -7.35
N ARG A 81 -23.82 -4.42 -6.29
CA ARG A 81 -23.36 -4.58 -4.90
C ARG A 81 -23.01 -6.04 -4.58
N GLY A 82 -21.81 -6.24 -4.05
CA GLY A 82 -21.25 -7.56 -3.74
C GLY A 82 -20.66 -8.30 -4.95
N GLY A 83 -20.79 -7.82 -6.19
CA GLY A 83 -20.02 -8.41 -7.28
C GLY A 83 -18.54 -8.10 -7.10
N VAL A 84 -17.71 -9.09 -6.72
CA VAL A 84 -16.29 -8.93 -6.31
C VAL A 84 -15.51 -7.90 -7.14
N ASP A 85 -15.63 -7.97 -8.47
CA ASP A 85 -14.93 -7.10 -9.42
C ASP A 85 -15.74 -5.88 -9.93
N VAL A 86 -17.03 -5.78 -9.56
CA VAL A 86 -18.00 -4.79 -10.08
C VAL A 86 -18.68 -3.93 -9.01
N SER A 87 -18.40 -4.16 -7.72
CA SER A 87 -18.70 -3.21 -6.64
C SER A 87 -17.48 -2.34 -6.28
N HIS A 88 -16.26 -2.78 -6.63
CA HIS A 88 -15.02 -2.01 -6.44
C HIS A 88 -14.62 -1.27 -7.72
N ALA A 89 -14.16 -0.02 -7.61
CA ALA A 89 -13.74 0.76 -8.78
C ALA A 89 -12.39 0.33 -9.38
N GLY A 90 -11.59 -0.47 -8.67
CA GLY A 90 -10.21 -0.83 -9.09
C GLY A 90 -10.07 -1.50 -10.46
N LYS A 91 -11.14 -2.08 -11.01
CA LYS A 91 -11.18 -2.66 -12.38
C LYS A 91 -12.04 -1.84 -13.36
N PHE A 92 -12.56 -0.68 -12.97
CA PHE A 92 -13.45 0.16 -13.77
C PHE A 92 -12.78 0.61 -15.08
N VAL A 93 -11.62 1.26 -14.98
CA VAL A 93 -10.96 1.89 -16.13
C VAL A 93 -10.32 0.86 -17.05
N THR A 94 -9.61 -0.14 -16.52
CA THR A 94 -9.04 -1.24 -17.31
C THR A 94 -10.12 -1.98 -18.13
N THR A 95 -11.30 -2.19 -17.56
CA THR A 95 -12.43 -2.86 -18.24
C THR A 95 -13.06 -1.99 -19.33
N ILE A 96 -13.09 -0.66 -19.14
CA ILE A 96 -13.50 0.30 -20.18
C ILE A 96 -12.47 0.36 -21.30
N ALA A 97 -11.18 0.40 -20.98
CA ALA A 97 -10.09 0.46 -21.95
C ALA A 97 -10.02 -0.77 -22.86
N VAL A 98 -10.17 -1.99 -22.30
CA VAL A 98 -10.21 -3.23 -23.10
C VAL A 98 -11.44 -3.24 -24.02
N GLN A 99 -12.60 -2.77 -23.56
CA GLN A 99 -13.78 -2.64 -24.43
C GLN A 99 -13.57 -1.62 -25.54
N LEU A 100 -13.01 -0.45 -25.24
CA LEU A 100 -12.68 0.57 -26.26
C LEU A 100 -11.69 0.05 -27.31
N ALA A 101 -10.64 -0.67 -26.89
CA ALA A 101 -9.68 -1.29 -27.80
C ALA A 101 -10.32 -2.34 -28.72
N ASN A 102 -11.24 -3.16 -28.20
CA ASN A 102 -11.93 -4.20 -28.96
C ASN A 102 -12.99 -3.61 -29.91
N ASN A 103 -13.76 -2.61 -29.46
CA ASN A 103 -14.86 -2.01 -30.21
C ASN A 103 -14.36 -0.97 -31.24
N ILE A 104 -13.18 -0.38 -31.02
CA ILE A 104 -12.55 0.62 -31.88
C ILE A 104 -11.14 0.11 -32.25
N PRO A 105 -10.98 -0.71 -33.31
CA PRO A 105 -9.69 -1.36 -33.63
C PRO A 105 -8.51 -0.40 -33.85
N ALA A 106 -8.78 0.86 -34.24
CA ALA A 106 -7.76 1.91 -34.34
C ALA A 106 -7.18 2.34 -32.97
N LEU A 107 -7.90 2.13 -31.87
CA LEU A 107 -7.38 2.29 -30.51
C LEU A 107 -6.54 1.10 -30.06
N MET A 108 -6.71 -0.10 -30.63
CA MET A 108 -6.04 -1.30 -30.12
C MET A 108 -4.51 -1.18 -30.17
N SER A 109 -3.94 -0.62 -31.24
CA SER A 109 -2.51 -0.31 -31.29
C SER A 109 -2.10 0.77 -30.29
N ASN A 110 -2.93 1.79 -30.07
CA ASN A 110 -2.62 2.87 -29.14
C ASN A 110 -2.64 2.37 -27.68
N VAL A 111 -3.67 1.60 -27.30
CA VAL A 111 -3.80 0.99 -25.97
C VAL A 111 -2.72 -0.07 -25.75
N CYS A 112 -2.41 -0.92 -26.73
CA CYS A 112 -1.28 -1.86 -26.61
C CYS A 112 0.07 -1.14 -26.48
N ASN A 113 0.31 -0.08 -27.24
CA ASN A 113 1.51 0.74 -27.09
C ASN A 113 1.56 1.38 -25.69
N THR A 114 0.44 1.90 -25.18
CA THR A 114 0.35 2.40 -23.80
C THR A 114 0.60 1.30 -22.76
N ILE A 115 0.18 0.04 -22.98
CA ILE A 115 0.51 -1.06 -22.05
C ILE A 115 2.01 -1.44 -22.10
N ILE A 116 2.68 -1.21 -23.23
CA ILE A 116 4.14 -1.40 -23.37
C ILE A 116 4.92 -0.22 -22.76
N GLU A 117 4.42 1.01 -22.95
CA GLU A 117 4.94 2.28 -22.43
C GLU A 117 4.67 2.45 -20.92
N TYR A 118 3.61 1.82 -20.40
CA TYR A 118 3.18 1.85 -19.00
C TYR A 118 2.85 0.43 -18.49
N SER A 119 3.89 -0.37 -18.20
CA SER A 119 3.73 -1.80 -17.87
C SER A 119 3.03 -2.09 -16.53
N ASP A 120 2.99 -1.12 -15.61
CA ASP A 120 2.33 -1.16 -14.30
C ASP A 120 0.99 -0.39 -14.25
N ILE A 121 0.44 -0.04 -15.41
CA ILE A 121 -0.84 0.68 -15.55
C ILE A 121 -2.06 -0.02 -14.92
N THR A 122 -1.91 -1.29 -14.53
CA THR A 122 -2.94 -2.06 -13.85
C THR A 122 -3.06 -1.75 -12.36
N SER A 123 -2.02 -1.19 -11.74
CA SER A 123 -1.99 -0.78 -10.33
C SER A 123 -2.07 0.75 -10.15
N GLN A 124 -1.91 1.52 -11.23
CA GLN A 124 -2.03 2.99 -11.25
C GLN A 124 -3.35 3.52 -10.64
N SER A 125 -3.38 4.79 -10.20
CA SER A 125 -4.62 5.41 -9.71
C SER A 125 -5.67 5.48 -10.83
N LEU A 126 -6.95 5.46 -10.47
CA LEU A 126 -8.06 5.54 -11.44
C LEU A 126 -7.94 6.75 -12.39
N ARG A 127 -7.38 7.87 -11.92
CA ARG A 127 -7.17 9.08 -12.74
C ARG A 127 -6.06 8.91 -13.77
N ASP A 128 -4.98 8.24 -13.39
CA ASP A 128 -3.84 8.02 -14.28
C ASP A 128 -4.18 6.93 -15.29
N GLN A 129 -4.80 5.82 -14.84
CA GLN A 129 -5.42 4.83 -15.71
C GLN A 129 -6.35 5.48 -16.75
N TRP A 130 -7.18 6.44 -16.35
CA TRP A 130 -8.14 7.09 -17.26
C TRP A 130 -7.46 7.94 -18.32
N ARG A 131 -6.46 8.72 -17.91
CA ARG A 131 -5.70 9.59 -18.82
C ARG A 131 -4.85 8.78 -19.79
N HIS A 132 -4.18 7.73 -19.31
CA HIS A 132 -3.30 6.91 -20.12
C HIS A 132 -4.04 5.85 -20.95
N LEU A 133 -5.02 5.11 -20.41
CA LEU A 133 -5.73 4.04 -21.15
C LEU A 133 -6.94 4.51 -21.98
N VAL A 134 -7.58 5.64 -21.62
CA VAL A 134 -8.81 6.11 -22.28
C VAL A 134 -8.59 7.40 -23.04
N LEU A 135 -8.25 8.51 -22.36
CA LEU A 135 -8.19 9.83 -23.01
C LEU A 135 -7.03 9.95 -24.00
N GLY A 136 -5.82 9.50 -23.65
CA GLY A 136 -4.64 9.55 -24.52
C GLY A 136 -4.79 8.75 -25.84
N PRO A 137 -5.27 7.50 -25.81
CA PRO A 137 -5.56 6.73 -27.02
C PRO A 137 -6.64 7.37 -27.89
N LEU A 138 -7.69 7.95 -27.29
CA LEU A 138 -8.77 8.66 -27.99
C LEU A 138 -8.30 9.97 -28.63
N SER A 139 -7.48 10.78 -27.95
CA SER A 139 -6.95 12.03 -28.51
C SER A 139 -5.95 11.78 -29.65
N LYS A 140 -5.24 10.64 -29.62
CA LYS A 140 -4.36 10.15 -30.70
C LYS A 140 -5.12 9.62 -31.94
N LEU A 141 -6.46 9.70 -32.01
CA LEU A 141 -7.22 9.35 -33.22
C LEU A 141 -7.21 10.51 -34.24
N ASP A 142 -6.43 10.31 -35.30
CA ASP A 142 -6.13 11.30 -36.34
C ASP A 142 -7.34 11.55 -37.27
N GLY A 143 -8.15 12.55 -36.92
CA GLY A 143 -9.45 12.86 -37.54
C GLY A 143 -9.34 13.43 -38.97
N LYS A 144 -9.20 12.55 -39.98
CA LYS A 144 -9.21 12.92 -41.41
C LYS A 144 -10.60 13.32 -41.93
N GLY A 145 -11.18 14.37 -41.35
CA GLY A 145 -12.46 14.99 -41.76
C GLY A 145 -13.74 14.28 -41.26
N CYS A 146 -13.62 13.13 -40.61
CA CYS A 146 -14.75 12.41 -40.02
C CYS A 146 -14.74 12.53 -38.49
N TYR A 147 -15.76 13.17 -37.93
CA TYR A 147 -16.05 13.09 -36.50
C TYR A 147 -16.68 11.75 -36.16
N PHE A 148 -16.06 11.00 -35.25
CA PHE A 148 -16.63 9.78 -34.69
C PHE A 148 -17.30 10.11 -33.34
N SER A 149 -18.54 9.66 -33.17
CA SER A 149 -19.29 9.74 -31.92
C SER A 149 -19.39 8.34 -31.32
N TYR A 150 -19.03 8.22 -30.04
CA TYR A 150 -19.08 6.97 -29.28
C TYR A 150 -19.83 7.19 -27.98
N ILE A 151 -20.48 6.14 -27.46
CA ILE A 151 -21.14 6.18 -26.15
C ILE A 151 -20.45 5.24 -25.16
N LEU A 152 -20.29 5.72 -23.93
CA LEU A 152 -19.94 4.96 -22.74
C LEU A 152 -21.18 4.87 -21.85
N VAL A 153 -21.58 3.64 -21.50
CA VAL A 153 -22.71 3.38 -20.60
C VAL A 153 -22.19 2.95 -19.23
N VAL A 154 -22.49 3.74 -18.19
CA VAL A 154 -22.18 3.42 -16.79
C VAL A 154 -23.49 3.26 -16.02
N ASP A 155 -23.82 2.03 -15.66
CA ASP A 155 -25.05 1.73 -14.93
C ASP A 155 -24.80 1.56 -13.44
N GLY A 156 -25.72 2.10 -12.63
CA GLY A 156 -25.82 1.73 -11.23
C GLY A 156 -24.76 2.33 -10.30
N LEU A 157 -24.04 3.40 -10.64
CA LEU A 157 -22.83 3.89 -9.91
C LEU A 157 -22.94 4.01 -8.37
N HIS A 158 -24.14 4.21 -7.82
CA HIS A 158 -24.43 4.11 -6.37
C HIS A 158 -24.18 2.71 -5.73
N GLU A 159 -23.89 1.69 -6.54
CA GLU A 159 -23.57 0.32 -6.12
C GLU A 159 -22.06 0.07 -5.99
N CYS A 160 -21.24 1.11 -6.17
CA CYS A 160 -19.83 1.08 -5.79
C CYS A 160 -19.69 1.22 -4.26
N ASP A 161 -18.75 0.48 -3.66
CA ASP A 161 -18.63 0.33 -2.20
C ASP A 161 -17.96 1.53 -1.48
N ASP A 162 -17.16 2.37 -2.17
CA ASP A 162 -16.52 3.57 -1.59
C ASP A 162 -17.14 4.88 -2.14
N GLU A 163 -17.60 5.74 -1.23
CA GLU A 163 -18.13 7.08 -1.58
C GLU A 163 -17.09 8.00 -2.24
N ASN A 164 -15.79 7.77 -2.05
CA ASN A 164 -14.71 8.54 -2.63
C ASN A 164 -14.47 8.13 -4.08
N ASP A 165 -14.45 6.82 -4.37
CA ASP A 165 -14.32 6.30 -5.73
C ASP A 165 -15.48 6.77 -6.61
N ILE A 166 -16.71 6.81 -6.08
CA ILE A 166 -17.86 7.40 -6.77
C ILE A 166 -17.57 8.85 -7.21
N ARG A 167 -16.97 9.67 -6.33
CA ARG A 167 -16.64 11.08 -6.63
C ARG A 167 -15.49 11.18 -7.64
N ILE A 168 -14.51 10.29 -7.57
CA ILE A 168 -13.41 10.21 -8.53
C ILE A 168 -13.95 9.85 -9.91
N ILE A 169 -14.73 8.77 -10.03
CA ILE A 169 -15.36 8.33 -11.28
C ILE A 169 -16.15 9.47 -11.94
N LEU A 170 -16.98 10.19 -11.18
CA LEU A 170 -17.72 11.34 -11.71
C LEU A 170 -16.83 12.45 -12.28
N GLN A 171 -15.68 12.73 -11.64
CA GLN A 171 -14.70 13.68 -12.16
C GLN A 171 -14.03 13.17 -13.45
N LEU A 172 -13.69 11.87 -13.53
CA LEU A 172 -13.06 11.27 -14.71
C LEU A 172 -13.99 11.26 -15.92
N LEU A 173 -15.27 10.91 -15.71
CA LEU A 173 -16.30 10.98 -16.75
C LEU A 173 -16.52 12.41 -17.27
N ALA A 174 -16.22 13.45 -16.48
CA ALA A 174 -16.21 14.84 -16.92
C ALA A 174 -14.92 15.25 -17.66
N GLU A 175 -13.77 14.61 -17.43
CA GLU A 175 -12.51 14.91 -18.16
C GLU A 175 -12.62 14.61 -19.67
N VAL A 176 -13.58 13.77 -20.09
CA VAL A 176 -13.89 13.42 -21.50
C VAL A 176 -14.16 14.64 -22.38
N ARG A 177 -14.66 15.74 -21.81
CA ARG A 177 -14.89 17.01 -22.54
C ARG A 177 -13.61 17.63 -23.16
N SER A 178 -12.43 17.13 -22.81
CA SER A 178 -11.13 17.58 -23.35
C SER A 178 -10.77 16.99 -24.72
N LEU A 179 -11.60 16.08 -25.28
CA LEU A 179 -11.35 15.47 -26.58
C LEU A 179 -11.88 16.35 -27.73
N GLU A 180 -10.98 16.99 -28.48
CA GLU A 180 -11.34 17.85 -29.61
C GLU A 180 -11.71 17.07 -30.90
N THR A 181 -11.13 15.88 -31.09
CA THR A 181 -11.24 15.07 -32.32
C THR A 181 -12.34 14.00 -32.29
N VAL A 182 -12.72 13.52 -31.11
CA VAL A 182 -13.62 12.37 -30.92
C VAL A 182 -14.66 12.69 -29.84
N GLN A 183 -15.94 12.57 -30.18
CA GLN A 183 -17.04 12.86 -29.25
C GLN A 183 -17.42 11.57 -28.49
N LEU A 184 -16.81 11.35 -27.33
CA LEU A 184 -17.25 10.31 -26.39
C LEU A 184 -18.33 10.90 -25.45
N ARG A 185 -19.52 10.29 -25.45
CA ARG A 185 -20.65 10.66 -24.58
C ARG A 185 -20.81 9.68 -23.44
N VAL A 186 -21.19 10.17 -22.26
CA VAL A 186 -21.39 9.33 -21.06
C VAL A 186 -22.86 9.28 -20.68
N PHE A 187 -23.46 8.09 -20.77
CA PHE A 187 -24.78 7.82 -20.21
C PHE A 187 -24.62 7.15 -18.84
N LEU A 188 -25.08 7.82 -17.79
CA LEU A 188 -24.89 7.43 -16.39
C LEU A 188 -26.24 7.17 -15.71
N THR A 189 -26.37 6.08 -14.96
CA THR A 189 -27.52 5.87 -14.06
C THR A 189 -27.10 5.71 -12.60
N SER A 190 -27.98 6.13 -11.68
CA SER A 190 -27.82 5.89 -10.24
C SER A 190 -29.11 6.19 -9.46
N ARG A 191 -29.12 5.88 -8.15
CA ARG A 191 -30.00 6.60 -7.21
C ARG A 191 -29.48 8.03 -6.97
N PRO A 192 -30.36 9.00 -6.66
CA PRO A 192 -30.00 10.40 -6.40
C PRO A 192 -29.48 10.61 -4.96
N GLU A 193 -28.50 9.80 -4.56
CA GLU A 193 -27.89 9.77 -3.23
C GLU A 193 -26.88 10.91 -3.02
N ARG A 194 -26.43 11.12 -1.77
CA ARG A 194 -25.57 12.25 -1.40
C ARG A 194 -24.23 12.29 -2.17
N PRO A 195 -23.46 11.19 -2.33
CA PRO A 195 -22.18 11.25 -3.04
C PRO A 195 -22.34 11.60 -4.50
N ILE A 196 -23.36 11.02 -5.15
CA ILE A 196 -23.73 11.31 -6.54
C ILE A 196 -24.12 12.78 -6.69
N ARG A 197 -25.11 13.27 -5.93
CA ARG A 197 -25.58 14.67 -6.01
C ARG A 197 -24.45 15.66 -5.78
N TYR A 198 -23.57 15.39 -4.81
CA TYR A 198 -22.43 16.26 -4.50
C TYR A 198 -21.37 16.25 -5.61
N GLY A 199 -21.05 15.08 -6.17
CA GLY A 199 -20.08 14.96 -7.27
C GLY A 199 -20.58 15.61 -8.55
N LEU A 200 -21.83 15.36 -8.93
CA LEU A 200 -22.47 16.00 -10.08
C LEU A 200 -22.58 17.52 -9.91
N SER A 201 -22.85 18.03 -8.70
CA SER A 201 -22.87 19.49 -8.44
C SER A 201 -21.49 20.16 -8.44
N GLN A 202 -20.39 19.46 -8.76
CA GLN A 202 -19.10 20.06 -9.09
C GLN A 202 -18.89 20.20 -10.62
N ILE A 203 -19.80 19.64 -11.43
CA ILE A 203 -19.78 19.70 -12.89
C ILE A 203 -20.67 20.87 -13.34
N PRO A 204 -20.26 21.69 -14.33
CA PRO A 204 -21.10 22.80 -14.81
C PRO A 204 -22.42 22.32 -15.44
N ASP A 205 -23.53 23.02 -15.15
CA ASP A 205 -24.88 22.71 -15.70
C ASP A 205 -24.94 22.70 -17.24
N ALA A 206 -23.98 23.31 -17.93
CA ALA A 206 -23.87 23.28 -19.39
C ALA A 206 -23.32 21.95 -19.95
N GLU A 207 -22.66 21.13 -19.11
CA GLU A 207 -21.94 19.91 -19.50
C GLU A 207 -22.66 18.63 -19.10
N GLN A 208 -23.70 18.74 -18.25
CA GLN A 208 -24.56 17.64 -17.82
C GLN A 208 -26.01 17.91 -18.21
N ARG A 209 -26.76 16.85 -18.53
CA ARG A 209 -28.22 16.85 -18.52
C ARG A 209 -28.74 15.87 -17.47
N ASP A 210 -29.56 16.32 -16.53
CA ASP A 210 -30.25 15.45 -15.57
C ASP A 210 -31.69 15.15 -16.02
N VAL A 211 -32.09 13.89 -15.86
CA VAL A 211 -33.49 13.48 -15.93
C VAL A 211 -33.75 12.55 -14.76
N VAL A 212 -34.68 12.93 -13.88
CA VAL A 212 -35.00 12.13 -12.68
C VAL A 212 -36.37 11.47 -12.86
N LEU A 213 -36.39 10.13 -12.89
CA LEU A 213 -37.54 9.32 -13.34
C LEU A 213 -38.84 9.56 -12.54
N HIS A 214 -38.76 10.08 -11.31
CA HIS A 214 -39.93 10.41 -10.49
C HIS A 214 -40.66 11.70 -10.88
N PHE A 215 -40.13 12.47 -11.84
CA PHE A 215 -40.84 13.61 -12.44
C PHE A 215 -41.64 13.23 -13.71
N ILE A 216 -41.51 12.00 -14.21
CA ILE A 216 -42.33 11.51 -15.32
C ILE A 216 -43.78 11.33 -14.82
N PRO A 217 -44.81 11.85 -15.52
CA PRO A 217 -46.20 11.70 -15.12
C PRO A 217 -46.60 10.23 -14.91
N LEU A 218 -47.20 9.93 -13.75
CA LEU A 218 -47.58 8.56 -13.37
C LEU A 218 -48.51 7.90 -14.39
N SER A 219 -49.29 8.66 -15.15
CA SER A 219 -50.10 8.16 -16.26
C SER A 219 -49.28 7.50 -17.38
N ILE A 220 -48.09 8.02 -17.69
CA ILE A 220 -47.18 7.45 -18.69
C ILE A 220 -46.51 6.20 -18.10
N VAL A 221 -46.02 6.28 -16.86
CA VAL A 221 -45.40 5.14 -16.16
C VAL A 221 -46.38 3.96 -16.04
N ASN A 222 -47.65 4.23 -15.70
CA ASN A 222 -48.69 3.22 -15.61
C ASN A 222 -49.08 2.65 -16.99
N HIS A 223 -48.95 3.42 -18.08
CA HIS A 223 -49.13 2.91 -19.44
C HIS A 223 -48.00 1.93 -19.81
N ASP A 224 -46.74 2.32 -19.58
CA ASP A 224 -45.57 1.46 -19.81
C ASP A 224 -45.66 0.15 -18.99
N ILE A 225 -46.05 0.24 -17.70
CA ILE A 225 -46.24 -0.92 -16.82
C ILE A 225 -47.40 -1.80 -17.31
N SER A 226 -48.48 -1.22 -17.87
CA SER A 226 -49.56 -2.00 -18.49
C SER A 226 -49.08 -2.83 -19.67
N ILE A 227 -48.23 -2.26 -20.55
CA ILE A 227 -47.60 -2.98 -21.66
C ILE A 227 -46.68 -4.09 -21.14
N PHE A 228 -45.86 -3.79 -20.12
CA PHE A 228 -44.97 -4.77 -19.49
C PHE A 228 -45.72 -5.96 -18.88
N LEU A 229 -46.79 -5.69 -18.12
CA LEU A 229 -47.65 -6.72 -17.54
C LEU A 229 -48.36 -7.53 -18.62
N GLN A 230 -48.92 -6.88 -19.65
CA GLN A 230 -49.53 -7.58 -20.80
C GLN A 230 -48.54 -8.53 -21.47
N HIS A 231 -47.32 -8.09 -21.74
CA HIS A 231 -46.30 -8.90 -22.40
C HIS A 231 -45.92 -10.13 -21.55
N ASN A 232 -45.51 -9.91 -20.30
CA ASN A 232 -45.03 -10.99 -19.43
C ASN A 232 -46.15 -11.97 -19.03
N LEU A 233 -47.37 -11.49 -18.78
CA LEU A 233 -48.49 -12.37 -18.44
C LEU A 233 -48.98 -13.16 -19.66
N ASN A 234 -48.86 -12.62 -20.89
CA ASN A 234 -49.09 -13.40 -22.11
C ASN A 234 -48.01 -14.49 -22.33
N LEU A 235 -46.74 -14.21 -22.02
CA LEU A 235 -45.68 -15.23 -22.06
C LEU A 235 -46.00 -16.37 -21.07
N ILE A 236 -46.28 -16.04 -19.80
CA ILE A 236 -46.70 -17.00 -18.77
C ILE A 236 -47.95 -17.79 -19.20
N ALA A 237 -48.93 -17.15 -19.84
CA ALA A 237 -50.10 -17.84 -20.38
C ALA A 237 -49.72 -18.87 -21.46
N SER A 238 -48.74 -18.57 -22.30
CA SER A 238 -48.25 -19.49 -23.34
C SER A 238 -47.39 -20.63 -22.78
N GLU A 239 -46.51 -20.34 -21.82
CA GLU A 239 -45.66 -21.34 -21.13
C GLU A 239 -46.53 -22.41 -20.44
N TRP A 240 -47.56 -21.97 -19.70
CA TRP A 240 -48.37 -22.84 -18.84
C TRP A 240 -49.74 -23.19 -19.43
N SER A 241 -49.95 -22.89 -20.74
CA SER A 241 -51.16 -23.20 -21.50
C SER A 241 -52.47 -22.73 -20.82
N LEU A 242 -52.47 -21.50 -20.32
CA LEU A 242 -53.63 -20.87 -19.69
C LEU A 242 -54.66 -20.43 -20.74
N GLY A 243 -55.90 -20.21 -20.29
CA GLY A 243 -57.04 -19.91 -21.18
C GLY A 243 -56.85 -18.66 -22.03
N ALA A 244 -57.26 -18.71 -23.29
CA ALA A 244 -57.14 -17.59 -24.23
C ALA A 244 -57.83 -16.32 -23.69
N GLY A 245 -57.05 -15.26 -23.49
CA GLY A 245 -57.49 -14.00 -22.88
C GLY A 245 -57.20 -13.86 -21.38
N TRP A 246 -56.60 -14.85 -20.72
CA TRP A 246 -56.03 -14.70 -19.37
C TRP A 246 -54.89 -13.67 -19.38
N PRO A 247 -54.74 -12.81 -18.36
CA PRO A 247 -55.58 -12.68 -17.16
C PRO A 247 -56.78 -11.72 -17.32
N GLY A 248 -56.89 -11.04 -18.46
CA GLY A 248 -57.97 -10.10 -18.78
C GLY A 248 -57.69 -8.65 -18.38
N GLU A 249 -58.21 -7.71 -19.17
CA GLU A 249 -57.87 -6.28 -19.09
C GLU A 249 -58.15 -5.63 -17.73
N GLN A 250 -59.22 -6.04 -17.04
CA GLN A 250 -59.58 -5.54 -15.72
C GLN A 250 -58.57 -5.95 -14.63
N VAL A 251 -58.00 -7.15 -14.74
CA VAL A 251 -56.96 -7.63 -13.81
C VAL A 251 -55.67 -6.84 -14.03
N ILE A 252 -55.27 -6.64 -15.28
CA ILE A 252 -54.07 -5.86 -15.62
C ILE A 252 -54.18 -4.43 -15.10
N LYS A 253 -55.34 -3.78 -15.22
CA LYS A 253 -55.58 -2.44 -14.64
C LYS A 253 -55.37 -2.42 -13.11
N ARG A 254 -55.89 -3.41 -12.37
CA ARG A 254 -55.64 -3.52 -10.93
C ARG A 254 -54.15 -3.72 -10.61
N LEU A 255 -53.45 -4.57 -11.35
CA LEU A 255 -52.00 -4.78 -11.16
C LEU A 255 -51.19 -3.50 -11.46
N VAL A 256 -51.60 -2.70 -12.44
CA VAL A 256 -51.01 -1.37 -12.69
C VAL A 256 -51.23 -0.44 -11.50
N ASP A 257 -52.46 -0.36 -10.96
CA ASP A 257 -52.78 0.47 -9.80
C ASP A 257 -52.03 0.00 -8.53
N TYR A 258 -51.84 -1.31 -8.36
CA TYR A 258 -51.07 -1.90 -7.27
C TYR A 258 -49.55 -1.71 -7.38
N SER A 259 -49.03 -1.42 -8.58
CA SER A 259 -47.59 -1.22 -8.80
C SER A 259 -47.05 0.10 -8.21
N GLY A 260 -47.90 1.09 -7.97
CA GLY A 260 -47.48 2.42 -7.51
C GLY A 260 -46.54 3.17 -8.47
N GLY A 261 -46.44 2.74 -9.74
CA GLY A 261 -45.44 3.24 -10.70
C GLY A 261 -44.06 2.57 -10.62
N LEU A 262 -43.92 1.47 -9.87
CA LEU A 262 -42.66 0.73 -9.72
C LEU A 262 -42.59 -0.49 -10.66
N PHE A 263 -41.63 -0.48 -11.59
CA PHE A 263 -41.35 -1.61 -12.46
C PHE A 263 -40.87 -2.85 -11.71
N ILE A 264 -40.12 -2.67 -10.61
CA ILE A 264 -39.72 -3.80 -9.75
C ILE A 264 -40.93 -4.55 -9.20
N TRP A 265 -42.00 -3.85 -8.80
CA TRP A 265 -43.20 -4.50 -8.28
C TRP A 265 -43.83 -5.39 -9.36
N ALA A 266 -43.97 -4.85 -10.58
CA ALA A 266 -44.49 -5.60 -11.72
C ALA A 266 -43.60 -6.79 -12.10
N ALA A 267 -42.28 -6.64 -12.06
CA ALA A 267 -41.32 -7.71 -12.35
C ALA A 267 -41.34 -8.83 -11.31
N THR A 268 -41.29 -8.49 -10.01
CA THR A 268 -41.41 -9.46 -8.90
C THR A 268 -42.76 -10.17 -8.93
N VAL A 269 -43.86 -9.47 -9.27
CA VAL A 269 -45.18 -10.09 -9.48
C VAL A 269 -45.18 -11.08 -10.64
N CYS A 270 -44.67 -10.68 -11.81
CA CYS A 270 -44.60 -11.59 -12.97
C CYS A 270 -43.73 -12.82 -12.68
N GLN A 271 -42.57 -12.66 -12.04
CA GLN A 271 -41.70 -13.77 -11.69
C GLN A 271 -42.31 -14.68 -10.62
N PHE A 272 -42.92 -14.12 -9.56
CA PHE A 272 -43.65 -14.92 -8.55
C PHE A 272 -44.79 -15.75 -9.19
N ILE A 273 -45.56 -15.15 -10.09
CA ILE A 273 -46.63 -15.83 -10.85
C ILE A 273 -46.04 -16.94 -11.74
N ARG A 274 -44.95 -16.68 -12.48
CA ARG A 274 -44.30 -17.65 -13.37
C ARG A 274 -43.79 -18.87 -12.60
N GLU A 275 -43.11 -18.66 -11.47
CA GLU A 275 -42.65 -19.78 -10.61
C GLU A 275 -43.80 -20.55 -9.94
N GLY A 276 -45.03 -20.07 -10.04
CA GLY A 276 -46.22 -20.87 -9.72
C GLY A 276 -46.40 -22.07 -10.66
N ARG A 277 -45.76 -22.07 -11.84
CA ARG A 277 -45.84 -23.12 -12.86
C ARG A 277 -47.32 -23.46 -13.16
N ARG A 278 -47.75 -24.71 -12.95
CA ARG A 278 -49.16 -25.15 -13.06
C ARG A 278 -50.17 -24.42 -12.14
N PHE A 279 -49.69 -23.61 -11.20
CA PHE A 279 -50.49 -22.82 -10.25
C PHE A 279 -50.37 -21.30 -10.47
N ALA A 280 -49.79 -20.83 -11.59
CA ALA A 280 -49.64 -19.41 -11.91
C ALA A 280 -50.95 -18.60 -11.74
N ALA A 281 -52.09 -19.15 -12.17
CA ALA A 281 -53.41 -18.53 -11.95
C ALA A 281 -53.74 -18.34 -10.46
N LYS A 282 -53.47 -19.33 -9.59
CA LYS A 282 -53.67 -19.20 -8.14
C LYS A 282 -52.74 -18.18 -7.49
N ARG A 283 -51.47 -18.08 -7.96
CA ARG A 283 -50.54 -17.05 -7.46
C ARG A 283 -51.00 -15.63 -7.84
N LEU A 284 -51.62 -15.47 -9.01
CA LEU A 284 -52.29 -14.22 -9.39
C LEU A 284 -53.51 -13.93 -8.50
N ASP A 285 -54.37 -14.92 -8.24
CA ASP A 285 -55.54 -14.75 -7.35
C ASP A 285 -55.10 -14.29 -5.95
N ILE A 286 -54.04 -14.89 -5.38
CA ILE A 286 -53.47 -14.51 -4.08
C ILE A 286 -53.05 -13.03 -4.04
N ILE A 287 -52.44 -12.49 -5.11
CA ILE A 287 -52.05 -11.06 -5.19
C ILE A 287 -53.29 -10.15 -5.21
N LEU A 288 -54.36 -10.59 -5.89
CA LEU A 288 -55.62 -9.84 -5.98
C LEU A 288 -56.43 -9.89 -4.67
N GLU A 289 -56.25 -10.91 -3.84
CA GLU A 289 -56.86 -11.04 -2.51
C GLU A 289 -56.07 -10.32 -1.40
N SER A 290 -54.72 -10.33 -1.45
CA SER A 290 -53.87 -9.69 -0.43
C SER A 290 -53.83 -8.16 -0.53
N SER A 291 -54.04 -7.61 -1.72
CA SER A 291 -53.90 -6.18 -2.01
C SER A 291 -55.11 -5.35 -1.56
N GLY A 292 -55.12 -4.99 -0.27
CA GLY A 292 -56.17 -4.19 0.36
C GLY A 292 -56.47 -2.84 -0.32
N THR A 293 -57.72 -2.38 -0.20
CA THR A 293 -58.33 -1.28 -0.99
C THR A 293 -57.91 0.15 -0.58
N GLY A 294 -56.62 0.39 -0.33
CA GLY A 294 -56.09 1.69 0.08
C GLY A 294 -54.94 2.18 -0.81
N VAL A 295 -54.93 3.48 -1.12
CA VAL A 295 -53.81 4.15 -1.80
C VAL A 295 -52.64 4.30 -0.82
N ASN A 296 -51.81 3.27 -0.75
CA ASN A 296 -50.57 3.27 0.02
C ASN A 296 -49.41 3.91 -0.76
N ALA A 297 -48.34 4.29 -0.06
CA ALA A 297 -47.11 4.73 -0.71
C ALA A 297 -46.46 3.57 -1.49
N PRO A 298 -45.80 3.81 -2.64
CA PRO A 298 -45.28 2.72 -3.50
C PRO A 298 -44.31 1.75 -2.78
N GLU A 299 -43.49 2.27 -1.86
CA GLU A 299 -42.59 1.44 -1.04
C GLU A 299 -43.35 0.40 -0.20
N LYS A 300 -44.55 0.72 0.31
CA LYS A 300 -45.38 -0.25 1.03
C LYS A 300 -45.98 -1.32 0.12
N GLN A 301 -46.33 -0.97 -1.13
CA GLN A 301 -46.81 -1.95 -2.10
C GLN A 301 -45.69 -2.94 -2.46
N LEU A 302 -44.43 -2.46 -2.49
CA LEU A 302 -43.23 -3.30 -2.63
C LEU A 302 -42.96 -4.17 -1.39
N ASP A 303 -43.11 -3.61 -0.18
CA ASP A 303 -42.94 -4.35 1.08
C ASP A 303 -44.00 -5.47 1.23
N GLU A 304 -45.25 -5.25 0.80
CA GLU A 304 -46.32 -6.28 0.84
C GLU A 304 -46.12 -7.40 -0.20
N ILE A 305 -45.56 -7.14 -1.40
CA ILE A 305 -45.23 -8.24 -2.33
C ILE A 305 -44.04 -9.07 -1.81
N TYR A 306 -43.04 -8.45 -1.17
CA TYR A 306 -41.98 -9.19 -0.47
C TYR A 306 -42.53 -10.07 0.66
N LEU A 307 -43.45 -9.55 1.48
CA LEU A 307 -44.17 -10.36 2.48
C LEU A 307 -45.00 -11.47 1.84
N THR A 308 -45.62 -11.23 0.68
CA THR A 308 -46.43 -12.23 -0.03
C THR A 308 -45.56 -13.38 -0.54
N VAL A 309 -44.39 -13.11 -1.13
CA VAL A 309 -43.41 -14.14 -1.54
C VAL A 309 -42.96 -14.96 -0.33
N LEU A 310 -42.51 -14.30 0.74
CA LEU A 310 -41.99 -14.95 1.96
C LEU A 310 -43.03 -15.73 2.76
N ARG A 311 -44.32 -15.36 2.66
CA ARG A 311 -45.43 -16.13 3.24
C ARG A 311 -45.83 -17.32 2.36
N HIS A 312 -45.65 -17.23 1.04
CA HIS A 312 -46.01 -18.30 0.11
C HIS A 312 -44.95 -19.42 0.01
N SER A 313 -43.67 -19.13 0.31
CA SER A 313 -42.61 -20.13 0.46
C SER A 313 -42.74 -21.01 1.72
N ILE A 314 -43.88 -20.96 2.40
CA ILE A 314 -44.22 -21.78 3.57
C ILE A 314 -45.58 -22.42 3.27
N SER A 315 -45.62 -23.75 3.11
CA SER A 315 -46.87 -24.44 2.78
C SER A 315 -47.94 -24.26 3.87
N PRO A 316 -49.20 -23.96 3.51
CA PRO A 316 -50.31 -23.95 4.47
C PRO A 316 -50.66 -25.33 5.01
N ASP A 317 -50.15 -26.41 4.40
CA ASP A 317 -50.34 -27.79 4.86
C ASP A 317 -49.41 -28.17 6.04
N TYR A 318 -48.41 -27.34 6.37
CA TYR A 318 -47.50 -27.57 7.48
C TYR A 318 -48.18 -27.33 8.85
N THR A 319 -47.81 -28.13 9.85
CA THR A 319 -48.19 -27.83 11.23
C THR A 319 -47.53 -26.54 11.71
N SER A 320 -48.11 -25.91 12.74
CA SER A 320 -47.58 -24.67 13.32
C SER A 320 -46.13 -24.76 13.81
N ALA A 321 -45.63 -25.97 14.09
CA ALA A 321 -44.24 -26.20 14.48
C ALA A 321 -43.29 -26.27 13.28
N GLU A 322 -43.67 -27.01 12.22
CA GLU A 322 -42.89 -27.12 10.97
C GLU A 322 -42.81 -25.76 10.26
N ALA A 323 -43.93 -25.02 10.20
CA ALA A 323 -43.97 -23.68 9.63
C ALA A 323 -43.09 -22.67 10.39
N GLU A 324 -42.95 -22.83 11.72
CA GLU A 324 -42.10 -21.95 12.53
C GLU A 324 -40.61 -22.31 12.40
N GLU A 325 -40.28 -23.59 12.31
CA GLU A 325 -38.91 -24.04 12.06
C GLU A 325 -38.41 -23.61 10.67
N LEU A 326 -39.27 -23.70 9.64
CA LEU A 326 -38.96 -23.17 8.30
C LEU A 326 -38.77 -21.66 8.31
N ARG A 327 -39.59 -20.88 9.04
CA ARG A 327 -39.35 -19.44 9.24
C ARG A 327 -37.99 -19.18 9.90
N ARG A 328 -37.62 -19.97 10.92
CA ARG A 328 -36.33 -19.84 11.61
C ARG A 328 -35.15 -20.07 10.66
N ILE A 329 -35.21 -21.10 9.81
CA ILE A 329 -34.17 -21.42 8.82
C ILE A 329 -34.11 -20.32 7.75
N LEU A 330 -35.26 -19.99 7.14
CA LEU A 330 -35.41 -18.94 6.11
C LEU A 330 -34.87 -17.58 6.59
N LYS A 331 -35.27 -17.14 7.78
CA LYS A 331 -34.79 -15.90 8.43
C LYS A 331 -33.28 -15.93 8.66
N SER A 332 -32.72 -17.09 9.02
CA SER A 332 -31.27 -17.26 9.20
C SER A 332 -30.51 -17.19 7.88
N LEU A 333 -31.00 -17.83 6.82
CA LEU A 333 -30.35 -17.81 5.49
C LEU A 333 -30.47 -16.44 4.81
N LEU A 334 -31.66 -15.83 4.80
CA LEU A 334 -31.86 -14.47 4.27
C LEU A 334 -31.07 -13.43 5.06
N GLY A 335 -31.05 -13.54 6.39
CA GLY A 335 -30.21 -12.68 7.22
C GLY A 335 -28.72 -12.89 7.01
N SER A 336 -28.30 -14.11 6.67
CA SER A 336 -26.92 -14.40 6.28
C SER A 336 -26.56 -13.70 4.98
N ILE A 337 -27.33 -13.94 3.91
CA ILE A 337 -27.12 -13.36 2.57
C ILE A 337 -27.14 -11.82 2.61
N ALA A 338 -28.08 -11.22 3.36
CA ALA A 338 -28.20 -9.77 3.51
C ALA A 338 -27.05 -9.09 4.27
N THR A 339 -26.20 -9.85 4.95
CA THR A 339 -25.12 -9.32 5.80
C THR A 339 -23.72 -9.83 5.45
N LEU A 340 -23.56 -10.58 4.36
CA LEU A 340 -22.25 -10.89 3.78
C LEU A 340 -21.54 -9.62 3.27
N PHE A 341 -20.21 -9.58 3.40
CA PHE A 341 -19.35 -8.57 2.76
C PHE A 341 -18.95 -8.94 1.33
N SER A 342 -19.08 -10.22 0.96
CA SER A 342 -18.87 -10.77 -0.38
C SER A 342 -19.81 -11.98 -0.54
N PRO A 343 -20.56 -12.10 -1.64
CA PRO A 343 -21.52 -13.17 -1.84
C PRO A 343 -20.81 -14.51 -1.95
N LEU A 344 -21.50 -15.55 -1.52
CA LEU A 344 -20.98 -16.92 -1.48
C LEU A 344 -21.83 -17.83 -2.36
N SER A 345 -21.22 -18.93 -2.80
CA SER A 345 -21.94 -20.00 -3.51
C SER A 345 -22.94 -20.70 -2.57
N ILE A 346 -23.92 -21.43 -3.12
CA ILE A 346 -24.82 -22.28 -2.31
C ILE A 346 -24.01 -23.27 -1.46
N LEU A 347 -22.98 -23.87 -2.04
CA LEU A 347 -22.04 -24.76 -1.34
C LEU A 347 -21.33 -24.04 -0.18
N SER A 348 -20.76 -22.87 -0.43
CA SER A 348 -20.04 -22.08 0.59
C SER A 348 -20.97 -21.54 1.69
N LEU A 349 -22.19 -21.13 1.33
CA LEU A 349 -23.25 -20.74 2.26
C LEU A 349 -23.65 -21.90 3.18
N SER A 350 -23.87 -23.10 2.64
CA SER A 350 -24.26 -24.27 3.44
C SER A 350 -23.21 -24.63 4.50
N LYS A 351 -21.92 -24.57 4.13
CA LYS A 351 -20.79 -24.79 5.04
C LYS A 351 -20.70 -23.70 6.13
N LEU A 352 -20.85 -22.43 5.76
CA LEU A 352 -20.80 -21.30 6.70
C LEU A 352 -22.01 -21.32 7.66
N ALA A 353 -23.21 -21.57 7.16
CA ALA A 353 -24.42 -21.68 7.96
C ALA A 353 -24.55 -23.02 8.72
N ASN A 354 -23.56 -23.93 8.59
CA ASN A 354 -23.59 -25.30 9.15
C ASN A 354 -24.94 -26.01 8.88
N THR A 355 -25.45 -25.88 7.66
CA THR A 355 -26.75 -26.37 7.17
C THR A 355 -26.50 -27.31 5.98
N SER A 356 -27.40 -28.25 5.69
CA SER A 356 -27.19 -29.15 4.54
C SER A 356 -27.39 -28.41 3.19
N GLN A 357 -26.62 -28.75 2.16
CA GLN A 357 -26.72 -28.09 0.84
C GLN A 357 -28.14 -28.20 0.28
N GLU A 358 -28.71 -29.41 0.30
CA GLU A 358 -30.09 -29.70 -0.13
C GLU A 358 -31.15 -28.87 0.61
N GLU A 359 -30.88 -28.45 1.85
CA GLU A 359 -31.79 -27.69 2.70
C GLU A 359 -31.68 -26.19 2.46
N VAL A 360 -30.46 -25.70 2.15
CA VAL A 360 -30.29 -24.35 1.60
C VAL A 360 -31.00 -24.27 0.24
N GLU A 361 -30.77 -25.22 -0.66
CA GLU A 361 -31.44 -25.30 -1.97
C GLU A 361 -32.97 -25.32 -1.82
N ARG A 362 -33.52 -26.25 -1.03
CA ARG A 362 -34.98 -26.33 -0.76
C ARG A 362 -35.58 -25.11 -0.08
N THR A 363 -34.81 -24.37 0.73
CA THR A 363 -35.31 -23.13 1.39
C THR A 363 -35.27 -21.92 0.45
N LEU A 364 -34.41 -21.94 -0.58
CA LEU A 364 -34.27 -20.84 -1.53
C LEU A 364 -35.05 -21.06 -2.86
N ASP A 365 -35.43 -22.28 -3.22
CA ASP A 365 -36.14 -22.64 -4.49
C ASP A 365 -37.38 -21.75 -4.77
N ASP A 366 -38.24 -21.49 -3.77
CA ASP A 366 -39.42 -20.62 -3.92
C ASP A 366 -39.10 -19.10 -3.96
N LEU A 367 -37.82 -18.71 -3.81
CA LEU A 367 -37.37 -17.32 -3.65
C LEU A 367 -36.75 -16.71 -4.93
N HIS A 368 -36.82 -17.40 -6.07
CA HIS A 368 -36.40 -16.89 -7.40
C HIS A 368 -37.10 -15.57 -7.83
N ALA A 369 -38.07 -15.05 -7.07
CA ALA A 369 -38.69 -13.73 -7.28
C ALA A 369 -37.97 -12.56 -6.57
N ILE A 370 -37.01 -12.85 -5.69
CA ILE A 370 -36.26 -11.88 -4.86
C ILE A 370 -34.74 -12.15 -4.79
N LEU A 371 -34.31 -13.38 -5.07
CA LEU A 371 -32.90 -13.79 -5.10
C LEU A 371 -32.51 -14.31 -6.50
N ASP A 372 -31.28 -14.00 -6.89
CA ASP A 372 -30.60 -14.68 -7.99
C ASP A 372 -29.94 -15.93 -7.42
N ILE A 373 -30.39 -17.08 -7.91
CA ILE A 373 -30.03 -18.41 -7.43
C ILE A 373 -29.63 -19.21 -8.69
N PRO A 374 -28.33 -19.33 -8.97
CA PRO A 374 -27.85 -20.05 -10.14
C PRO A 374 -28.21 -21.54 -10.10
N SER A 375 -28.42 -22.15 -11.26
CA SER A 375 -28.72 -23.59 -11.39
C SER A 375 -27.53 -24.51 -11.08
N GLU A 376 -26.33 -23.95 -10.89
CA GLU A 376 -25.13 -24.65 -10.42
C GLU A 376 -24.82 -24.22 -8.98
N SER A 377 -24.59 -25.18 -8.07
CA SER A 377 -24.38 -24.88 -6.64
C SER A 377 -23.04 -24.18 -6.31
N THR A 378 -22.16 -24.07 -7.30
CA THR A 378 -20.94 -23.23 -7.33
C THR A 378 -21.23 -21.76 -7.65
N GLY A 379 -22.39 -21.46 -8.24
CA GLY A 379 -22.81 -20.09 -8.57
C GLY A 379 -23.09 -19.26 -7.32
N LEU A 380 -22.74 -17.99 -7.37
CA LEU A 380 -22.89 -17.04 -6.27
C LEU A 380 -24.36 -16.66 -6.09
N VAL A 381 -24.92 -16.82 -4.89
CA VAL A 381 -26.27 -16.34 -4.57
C VAL A 381 -26.22 -14.83 -4.37
N ARG A 382 -27.09 -14.10 -5.07
CA ARG A 382 -27.18 -12.62 -4.98
C ARG A 382 -28.61 -12.19 -4.67
N ILE A 383 -28.79 -10.99 -4.11
CA ILE A 383 -30.11 -10.38 -3.96
C ILE A 383 -30.42 -9.65 -5.27
N LEU A 384 -31.57 -9.92 -5.91
CA LEU A 384 -31.92 -9.32 -7.21
C LEU A 384 -32.03 -7.79 -7.17
N HIS A 385 -32.29 -7.22 -5.99
CA HIS A 385 -32.41 -5.77 -5.82
C HIS A 385 -32.11 -5.31 -4.39
N PRO A 386 -31.26 -4.28 -4.18
CA PRO A 386 -30.88 -3.89 -2.82
C PRO A 386 -32.04 -3.42 -1.93
N SER A 387 -33.18 -2.97 -2.47
CA SER A 387 -34.31 -2.54 -1.62
C SER A 387 -34.97 -3.68 -0.83
N PHE A 388 -34.74 -4.95 -1.23
CA PHE A 388 -35.10 -6.14 -0.45
C PHE A 388 -34.17 -6.34 0.76
N ARG A 389 -32.86 -6.08 0.61
CA ARG A 389 -31.92 -6.02 1.75
C ARG A 389 -32.37 -4.95 2.75
N ASP A 390 -32.68 -3.76 2.23
CA ASP A 390 -33.13 -2.62 3.03
C ASP A 390 -34.47 -2.92 3.75
N PHE A 391 -35.37 -3.67 3.11
CA PHE A 391 -36.63 -4.17 3.71
C PHE A 391 -36.37 -5.18 4.83
N LEU A 392 -35.51 -6.18 4.62
CA LEU A 392 -35.23 -7.24 5.60
C LEU A 392 -34.64 -6.68 6.91
N LEU A 393 -33.81 -5.63 6.81
CA LEU A 393 -33.07 -5.09 7.94
C LEU A 393 -33.81 -3.96 8.68
N ASP A 394 -34.60 -3.13 7.99
CA ASP A 394 -35.43 -2.11 8.65
C ASP A 394 -36.73 -2.72 9.23
N ARG A 395 -36.77 -2.77 10.57
CA ARG A 395 -37.93 -3.20 11.36
C ARG A 395 -39.22 -2.44 11.02
N LYS A 396 -39.13 -1.19 10.56
CA LYS A 396 -40.30 -0.37 10.18
C LYS A 396 -40.88 -0.73 8.81
N ARG A 397 -40.06 -1.24 7.89
CA ARG A 397 -40.48 -1.66 6.55
C ARG A 397 -40.99 -3.09 6.56
N CYS A 398 -40.23 -4.03 7.13
CA CYS A 398 -40.65 -5.43 7.16
C CYS A 398 -41.98 -5.64 7.91
N GLY A 399 -42.18 -4.96 9.05
CA GLY A 399 -43.42 -5.00 9.85
C GLY A 399 -43.70 -6.34 10.55
N ASP A 400 -43.40 -7.46 9.90
CA ASP A 400 -43.61 -8.83 10.34
C ASP A 400 -42.39 -9.35 11.12
N SER A 401 -42.56 -9.64 12.40
CA SER A 401 -41.49 -10.11 13.29
C SER A 401 -40.89 -11.45 12.87
N ASN A 402 -41.63 -12.25 12.09
CA ASN A 402 -41.20 -13.56 11.65
C ASN A 402 -40.10 -13.46 10.58
N PHE A 403 -40.20 -12.47 9.69
CA PHE A 403 -39.24 -12.27 8.59
C PHE A 403 -38.17 -11.21 8.87
N TRP A 404 -38.46 -10.18 9.68
CA TRP A 404 -37.48 -9.11 9.97
C TRP A 404 -36.16 -9.64 10.54
N VAL A 405 -35.02 -9.22 9.98
CA VAL A 405 -33.68 -9.59 10.39
C VAL A 405 -33.03 -8.46 11.20
N ASN A 406 -32.54 -8.78 12.40
CA ASN A 406 -31.71 -7.86 13.17
C ASN A 406 -30.25 -7.96 12.68
N GLU A 407 -29.77 -6.92 11.97
CA GLU A 407 -28.42 -6.84 11.39
C GLU A 407 -27.31 -7.17 12.39
N LYS A 408 -27.43 -6.70 13.64
CA LYS A 408 -26.42 -6.98 14.69
C LYS A 408 -26.38 -8.44 15.11
N LEU A 409 -27.54 -9.09 15.21
CA LEU A 409 -27.61 -10.52 15.55
C LEU A 409 -27.14 -11.39 14.38
N ALA A 410 -27.48 -11.02 13.14
CA ALA A 410 -26.97 -11.71 11.94
C ALA A 410 -25.44 -11.63 11.85
N HIS A 411 -24.84 -10.45 12.08
CA HIS A 411 -23.38 -10.31 12.16
C HIS A 411 -22.77 -11.08 13.34
N GLY A 412 -23.43 -11.15 14.50
CA GLY A 412 -22.97 -11.98 15.63
C GLY A 412 -22.96 -13.48 15.30
N LEU A 413 -24.01 -13.98 14.65
CA LEU A 413 -24.11 -15.36 14.17
C LEU A 413 -23.05 -15.67 13.09
N HIS A 414 -22.78 -14.73 12.18
CA HIS A 414 -21.69 -14.85 11.20
C HIS A 414 -20.31 -14.93 11.86
N ALA A 415 -20.00 -14.08 12.84
CA ALA A 415 -18.74 -14.15 13.57
C ALA A 415 -18.58 -15.51 14.28
N THR A 416 -19.63 -15.98 14.97
CA THR A 416 -19.69 -17.32 15.58
C THR A 416 -19.46 -18.43 14.55
N SER A 417 -20.09 -18.34 13.38
CA SER A 417 -19.99 -19.33 12.30
C SER A 417 -18.62 -19.36 11.65
N CYS A 418 -18.04 -18.20 11.31
CA CYS A 418 -16.68 -18.09 10.78
C CYS A 418 -15.66 -18.73 11.74
N ILE A 419 -15.77 -18.44 13.04
CA ILE A 419 -14.91 -19.04 14.06
C ILE A 419 -15.10 -20.56 14.14
N GLN A 420 -16.34 -21.08 14.12
CA GLN A 420 -16.59 -22.53 14.13
C GLN A 420 -16.07 -23.23 12.87
N LEU A 421 -16.19 -22.59 11.70
CA LEU A 421 -15.69 -23.11 10.44
C LEU A 421 -14.15 -23.15 10.44
N MET A 422 -13.50 -22.03 10.78
CA MET A 422 -12.04 -21.96 10.93
C MET A 422 -11.52 -22.97 11.96
N SER A 423 -12.20 -23.16 13.09
CA SER A 423 -11.79 -24.14 14.13
C SER A 423 -11.83 -25.60 13.65
N LYS A 424 -12.57 -25.91 12.58
CA LYS A 424 -12.63 -27.25 11.97
C LYS A 424 -11.60 -27.46 10.86
N PHE A 425 -11.17 -26.39 10.18
CA PHE A 425 -10.34 -26.45 8.97
C PHE A 425 -8.89 -25.97 9.17
N LEU A 426 -8.65 -24.98 10.03
CA LEU A 426 -7.34 -24.36 10.21
C LEU A 426 -6.40 -25.26 11.02
N LYS A 427 -5.34 -25.74 10.36
CA LYS A 427 -4.26 -26.60 10.89
C LYS A 427 -2.89 -26.01 10.52
N GLN A 428 -1.85 -26.47 11.19
CA GLN A 428 -0.45 -26.21 10.81
C GLN A 428 -0.14 -26.89 9.47
N ASP A 429 0.65 -26.21 8.63
CA ASP A 429 0.93 -26.58 7.24
C ASP A 429 -0.37 -26.83 6.46
N ILE A 430 -1.18 -25.78 6.30
CA ILE A 430 -2.50 -25.90 5.68
C ILE A 430 -2.40 -26.34 4.22
N CYS A 431 -1.45 -25.77 3.47
CA CYS A 431 -1.17 -26.03 2.06
C CYS A 431 -0.34 -27.30 1.78
N GLY A 432 0.16 -28.00 2.81
CA GLY A 432 0.89 -29.27 2.65
C GLY A 432 2.28 -29.12 2.03
N VAL A 433 2.95 -27.99 2.30
CA VAL A 433 4.23 -27.56 1.72
C VAL A 433 5.41 -28.28 2.37
N THR A 434 5.27 -28.75 3.61
CA THR A 434 6.21 -29.56 4.42
C THR A 434 7.60 -28.99 4.74
N TRP A 435 8.18 -28.13 3.89
CA TRP A 435 9.50 -27.53 4.11
C TRP A 435 9.38 -26.13 4.71
N PRO A 436 9.94 -25.87 5.91
CA PRO A 436 9.76 -24.59 6.60
C PRO A 436 10.32 -23.34 5.91
N ASP A 437 11.07 -23.47 4.81
CA ASP A 437 11.85 -22.39 4.18
C ASP A 437 11.29 -21.96 2.81
N ILE A 438 10.13 -22.47 2.39
CA ILE A 438 9.49 -22.12 1.11
C ILE A 438 8.78 -20.76 1.22
N LEU A 439 9.03 -19.89 0.25
CA LEU A 439 8.44 -18.55 0.17
C LEU A 439 6.98 -18.61 -0.29
N VAL A 440 6.14 -17.66 0.14
CA VAL A 440 4.78 -17.47 -0.44
C VAL A 440 4.83 -17.30 -1.96
N ALA A 441 5.87 -16.61 -2.47
CA ALA A 441 6.08 -16.38 -3.90
C ALA A 441 6.45 -17.63 -4.71
N ASP A 442 6.84 -18.74 -4.06
CA ASP A 442 7.22 -20.00 -4.72
C ASP A 442 6.05 -21.00 -4.86
N VAL A 443 4.86 -20.67 -4.31
CA VAL A 443 3.68 -21.55 -4.30
C VAL A 443 2.64 -21.07 -5.33
N GLU A 444 2.09 -21.99 -6.12
CA GLU A 444 1.03 -21.63 -7.08
C GLU A 444 -0.30 -21.28 -6.39
N ASN A 445 -0.96 -20.21 -6.82
CA ASN A 445 -2.31 -19.84 -6.36
C ASN A 445 -3.33 -20.99 -6.47
N SER A 446 -3.17 -21.85 -7.47
CA SER A 446 -3.97 -23.08 -7.67
C SER A 446 -3.95 -24.01 -6.45
N GLN A 447 -2.78 -24.17 -5.81
CA GLN A 447 -2.60 -24.95 -4.59
C GLN A 447 -3.20 -24.22 -3.38
N VAL A 448 -3.06 -22.89 -3.31
CA VAL A 448 -3.67 -22.09 -2.23
C VAL A 448 -5.20 -22.20 -2.27
N GLU A 449 -5.83 -22.03 -3.44
CA GLU A 449 -7.28 -22.16 -3.63
C GLU A 449 -7.79 -23.58 -3.30
N GLN A 450 -7.00 -24.63 -3.55
CA GLN A 450 -7.36 -26.01 -3.23
C GLN A 450 -7.46 -26.26 -1.71
N TYR A 451 -6.58 -25.66 -0.91
CA TYR A 451 -6.53 -25.86 0.55
C TYR A 451 -7.27 -24.78 1.35
N LEU A 452 -7.46 -23.59 0.77
CA LEU A 452 -8.25 -22.48 1.30
C LEU A 452 -9.43 -22.18 0.35
N PRO A 453 -10.52 -22.97 0.37
CA PRO A 453 -11.69 -22.71 -0.46
C PRO A 453 -12.44 -21.44 -0.02
N PRO A 454 -13.33 -20.86 -0.86
CA PRO A 454 -13.87 -19.51 -0.67
C PRO A 454 -14.52 -19.24 0.69
N GLU A 455 -15.25 -20.20 1.27
CA GLU A 455 -15.82 -20.06 2.62
C GLU A 455 -14.77 -19.92 3.74
N ILE A 456 -13.57 -20.48 3.57
CA ILE A 456 -12.45 -20.36 4.52
C ILE A 456 -11.74 -19.02 4.32
N GLN A 457 -11.50 -18.61 3.07
CA GLN A 457 -10.94 -17.27 2.78
C GLN A 457 -11.83 -16.17 3.36
N TYR A 458 -13.15 -16.26 3.12
CA TYR A 458 -14.15 -15.36 3.69
C TYR A 458 -14.11 -15.34 5.22
N ALA A 459 -14.10 -16.53 5.86
CA ALA A 459 -14.06 -16.63 7.31
C ALA A 459 -12.77 -16.05 7.90
N CYS A 460 -11.62 -16.22 7.25
CA CYS A 460 -10.33 -15.69 7.72
C CYS A 460 -10.27 -14.15 7.65
N LEU A 461 -10.90 -13.54 6.64
CA LEU A 461 -10.87 -12.08 6.44
C LEU A 461 -11.93 -11.33 7.27
N TYR A 462 -13.18 -11.80 7.27
CA TYR A 462 -14.31 -10.98 7.71
C TYR A 462 -14.83 -11.25 9.13
N TRP A 463 -14.32 -12.26 9.84
CA TRP A 463 -14.86 -12.64 11.16
C TRP A 463 -14.78 -11.52 12.21
N ILE A 464 -13.70 -10.74 12.24
CA ILE A 464 -13.56 -9.58 13.14
C ILE A 464 -14.43 -8.40 12.72
N GLN A 465 -14.65 -8.18 11.42
CA GLN A 465 -15.55 -7.13 10.93
C GLN A 465 -17.01 -7.43 11.28
N HIS A 466 -17.43 -8.69 11.16
CA HIS A 466 -18.70 -9.17 11.67
C HIS A 466 -18.82 -8.98 13.19
N LEU A 467 -17.77 -9.32 13.94
CA LEU A 467 -17.73 -9.14 15.39
C LEU A 467 -17.89 -7.65 15.78
N GLN A 468 -17.20 -6.73 15.11
CA GLN A 468 -17.37 -5.28 15.29
C GLN A 468 -18.83 -4.84 15.05
N LYS A 469 -19.40 -5.17 13.88
CA LYS A 469 -20.78 -4.76 13.55
C LYS A 469 -21.83 -5.39 14.48
N SER A 470 -21.56 -6.57 15.04
CA SER A 470 -22.46 -7.22 16.00
C SER A 470 -22.63 -6.45 17.32
N SER A 471 -21.64 -5.63 17.70
CA SER A 471 -21.56 -4.95 19.01
C SER A 471 -21.59 -5.89 20.23
N VAL A 472 -21.14 -7.14 20.08
CA VAL A 472 -21.02 -8.12 21.16
C VAL A 472 -19.85 -7.75 22.09
N GLN A 473 -20.09 -7.81 23.41
CA GLN A 473 -19.05 -7.65 24.42
C GLN A 473 -18.24 -8.94 24.60
N LEU A 474 -16.91 -8.82 24.58
CA LEU A 474 -15.98 -9.94 24.66
C LEU A 474 -15.59 -10.28 26.09
N HIS A 475 -15.53 -11.58 26.39
CA HIS A 475 -15.42 -12.12 27.74
C HIS A 475 -14.26 -13.12 27.87
N ASP A 476 -13.64 -13.17 29.05
CA ASP A 476 -12.55 -14.11 29.30
C ASP A 476 -13.00 -15.58 29.19
N ASN A 477 -12.29 -16.35 28.35
CA ASN A 477 -12.66 -17.70 27.92
C ASN A 477 -13.99 -17.81 27.14
N ASP A 478 -14.41 -16.76 26.42
CA ASP A 478 -15.47 -16.85 25.40
C ASP A 478 -15.03 -17.64 24.14
N GLN A 479 -15.85 -17.62 23.09
CA GLN A 479 -15.56 -18.30 21.82
C GLN A 479 -14.33 -17.71 21.10
N VAL A 480 -14.15 -16.38 21.14
CA VAL A 480 -13.03 -15.68 20.49
C VAL A 480 -11.73 -15.99 21.22
N HIS A 481 -11.73 -15.89 22.55
CA HIS A 481 -10.56 -16.22 23.37
C HIS A 481 -10.17 -17.70 23.17
N ARG A 482 -11.12 -18.64 23.14
CA ARG A 482 -10.83 -20.07 22.86
C ARG A 482 -10.28 -20.28 21.45
N PHE A 483 -10.83 -19.60 20.44
CA PHE A 483 -10.34 -19.69 19.06
C PHE A 483 -8.89 -19.22 18.93
N LEU A 484 -8.59 -18.01 19.41
CA LEU A 484 -7.23 -17.45 19.38
C LEU A 484 -6.23 -18.36 20.09
N ARG A 485 -6.60 -18.95 21.23
CA ARG A 485 -5.76 -19.87 22.01
C ARG A 485 -5.38 -21.17 21.29
N VAL A 486 -6.11 -21.58 20.25
CA VAL A 486 -5.84 -22.82 19.50
C VAL A 486 -5.44 -22.56 18.05
N HIS A 487 -5.95 -21.49 17.42
CA HIS A 487 -5.79 -21.23 15.98
C HIS A 487 -5.21 -19.86 15.61
N LEU A 488 -4.71 -19.04 16.56
CA LEU A 488 -4.01 -17.79 16.21
C LEU A 488 -2.92 -18.02 15.15
N LEU A 489 -2.04 -19.01 15.36
CA LEU A 489 -0.96 -19.30 14.42
C LEU A 489 -1.48 -19.86 13.09
N HIS A 490 -2.47 -20.76 13.12
CA HIS A 490 -3.07 -21.35 11.91
C HIS A 490 -3.79 -20.30 11.04
N TRP A 491 -4.38 -19.28 11.68
CA TRP A 491 -5.02 -18.14 11.00
C TRP A 491 -3.99 -17.18 10.39
N LEU A 492 -2.88 -16.92 11.09
CA LEU A 492 -1.76 -16.15 10.54
C LEU A 492 -1.08 -16.87 9.37
N GLU A 493 -0.90 -18.20 9.44
CA GLU A 493 -0.38 -19.02 8.34
C GLU A 493 -1.30 -18.90 7.11
N ALA A 494 -2.61 -19.10 7.28
CA ALA A 494 -3.59 -18.98 6.20
C ALA A 494 -3.67 -17.57 5.59
N LEU A 495 -3.62 -16.52 6.41
CA LEU A 495 -3.57 -15.13 5.93
C LEU A 495 -2.32 -14.84 5.10
N SER A 496 -1.18 -15.47 5.44
CA SER A 496 0.09 -15.25 4.74
C SER A 496 0.11 -15.94 3.38
N TRP A 497 -0.41 -17.18 3.28
CA TRP A 497 -0.61 -17.87 1.99
C TRP A 497 -1.58 -17.13 1.04
N MET A 498 -2.44 -16.23 1.55
CA MET A 498 -3.34 -15.39 0.74
C MET A 498 -2.76 -14.00 0.41
N ASP A 499 -1.54 -13.66 0.87
CA ASP A 499 -0.97 -12.31 0.87
C ASP A 499 -1.86 -11.26 1.58
N LYS A 500 -2.37 -11.61 2.78
CA LYS A 500 -3.32 -10.80 3.58
C LYS A 500 -2.83 -10.55 5.01
N THR A 501 -1.54 -10.65 5.25
CA THR A 501 -0.91 -10.41 6.57
C THR A 501 -1.16 -8.99 7.08
N SER A 502 -1.18 -7.99 6.20
CA SER A 502 -1.55 -6.60 6.55
C SER A 502 -2.99 -6.49 7.06
N ASP A 503 -3.95 -7.15 6.40
CA ASP A 503 -5.36 -7.18 6.83
C ASP A 503 -5.51 -7.93 8.16
N GLY A 504 -4.75 -9.01 8.36
CA GLY A 504 -4.64 -9.71 9.63
C GLY A 504 -4.20 -8.80 10.79
N ILE A 505 -3.21 -7.94 10.57
CA ILE A 505 -2.73 -6.98 11.57
C ILE A 505 -3.79 -5.90 11.85
N LEU A 506 -4.45 -5.36 10.81
CA LEU A 506 -5.57 -4.43 10.98
C LEU A 506 -6.76 -5.07 11.71
N ALA A 507 -7.00 -6.37 11.51
CA ALA A 507 -8.01 -7.13 12.23
C ALA A 507 -7.60 -7.36 13.70
N ILE A 508 -6.34 -7.68 14.00
CA ILE A 508 -5.85 -7.79 15.39
C ILE A 508 -5.99 -6.44 16.13
N LEU A 509 -5.65 -5.33 15.50
CA LEU A 509 -5.84 -3.97 16.06
C LEU A 509 -7.33 -3.63 16.25
N SER A 510 -8.17 -4.02 15.30
CA SER A 510 -9.64 -3.91 15.40
C SER A 510 -10.21 -4.72 16.57
N LEU A 511 -9.62 -5.87 16.87
CA LEU A 511 -9.99 -6.72 18.00
C LEU A 511 -9.46 -6.16 19.33
N GLU A 512 -8.23 -5.65 19.37
CA GLU A 512 -7.66 -4.95 20.53
C GLU A 512 -8.56 -3.78 20.95
N ALA A 513 -9.04 -2.98 19.99
CA ALA A 513 -9.98 -1.88 20.25
C ALA A 513 -11.34 -2.35 20.81
N LEU A 514 -11.86 -3.51 20.36
CA LEU A 514 -13.08 -4.10 20.95
C LEU A 514 -12.85 -4.60 22.38
N VAL A 515 -11.71 -5.24 22.65
CA VAL A 515 -11.41 -5.80 23.97
C VAL A 515 -11.10 -4.69 24.98
N LEU A 516 -10.46 -3.61 24.56
CA LEU A 516 -10.23 -2.40 25.37
C LEU A 516 -11.52 -1.68 25.80
N ALA A 517 -12.65 -1.95 25.14
CA ALA A 517 -13.97 -1.44 25.52
C ALA A 517 -14.74 -2.38 26.49
N GLY A 518 -14.13 -3.49 26.91
CA GLY A 518 -14.67 -4.44 27.89
C GLY A 518 -13.78 -4.61 29.13
N GLU A 519 -14.22 -5.45 30.07
CA GLU A 519 -13.56 -5.67 31.37
C GLU A 519 -12.61 -6.90 31.38
N SER A 520 -12.31 -7.45 30.20
CA SER A 520 -11.73 -8.79 30.01
C SER A 520 -10.19 -8.79 30.00
N LEU A 521 -9.60 -8.67 31.20
CA LEU A 521 -8.16 -8.51 31.41
C LEU A 521 -7.28 -9.61 30.78
N THR A 522 -7.68 -10.89 30.79
CA THR A 522 -6.80 -11.95 30.26
C THR A 522 -6.86 -12.05 28.74
N LEU A 523 -8.03 -11.80 28.12
CA LEU A 523 -8.15 -11.62 26.67
C LEU A 523 -7.40 -10.36 26.21
N GLN A 524 -7.47 -9.25 26.96
CA GLN A 524 -6.73 -8.03 26.67
C GLN A 524 -5.22 -8.29 26.64
N ALA A 525 -4.69 -8.97 27.66
CA ALA A 525 -3.29 -9.35 27.71
C ALA A 525 -2.90 -10.30 26.56
N PHE A 526 -3.74 -11.28 26.21
CA PHE A 526 -3.50 -12.19 25.10
C PHE A 526 -3.46 -11.48 23.74
N VAL A 527 -4.44 -10.61 23.45
CA VAL A 527 -4.51 -9.87 22.17
C VAL A 527 -3.36 -8.87 22.06
N TYR A 528 -2.97 -8.22 23.15
CA TYR A 528 -1.78 -7.36 23.18
C TYR A 528 -0.49 -8.16 22.93
N ASP A 529 -0.30 -9.32 23.55
CA ASP A 529 0.87 -10.17 23.30
C ASP A 529 0.88 -10.74 21.87
N ALA A 530 -0.28 -11.10 21.33
CA ALA A 530 -0.44 -11.52 19.94
C ALA A 530 -0.09 -10.41 18.94
N LYS A 531 -0.55 -9.17 19.20
CA LYS A 531 -0.13 -7.98 18.46
C LYS A 531 1.38 -7.78 18.52
N ARG A 532 2.00 -7.81 19.71
CA ARG A 532 3.47 -7.70 19.85
C ARG A 532 4.20 -8.81 19.07
N PHE A 533 3.71 -10.04 19.15
CA PHE A 533 4.28 -11.20 18.48
C PHE A 533 4.20 -11.12 16.95
N VAL A 534 3.06 -10.72 16.38
CA VAL A 534 2.89 -10.58 14.92
C VAL A 534 3.70 -9.41 14.38
N LEU A 535 3.67 -8.25 15.06
CA LEU A 535 4.43 -7.06 14.65
C LEU A 535 5.95 -7.29 14.74
N TYR A 536 6.44 -8.02 15.75
CA TYR A 536 7.86 -8.35 15.89
C TYR A 536 8.34 -9.38 14.84
N ASN A 537 7.48 -10.31 14.40
CA ASN A 537 7.85 -11.39 13.48
C ASN A 537 7.24 -11.21 12.07
N ARG A 538 6.82 -9.99 11.69
CA ARG A 538 6.00 -9.73 10.48
C ARG A 538 6.58 -10.41 9.24
N LEU A 539 7.86 -10.21 8.96
CA LEU A 539 8.50 -10.69 7.72
C LEU A 539 8.58 -12.21 7.65
N ALA A 540 8.84 -12.87 8.77
CA ALA A 540 8.84 -14.32 8.84
C ALA A 540 7.44 -14.88 8.56
N ILE A 541 6.40 -14.24 9.09
CA ILE A 541 5.00 -14.59 8.81
C ILE A 541 4.68 -14.35 7.32
N GLU A 542 4.98 -13.16 6.82
CA GLU A 542 4.61 -12.66 5.49
C GLU A 542 5.35 -13.36 4.33
N GLN A 543 6.64 -13.66 4.50
CA GLN A 543 7.44 -14.29 3.44
C GLN A 543 7.49 -15.81 3.55
N VAL A 544 7.56 -16.38 4.76
CA VAL A 544 7.87 -17.81 4.99
C VAL A 544 6.96 -18.39 6.09
N PRO A 545 5.66 -18.64 5.82
CA PRO A 545 4.63 -18.77 6.86
C PRO A 545 4.90 -19.88 7.90
N LEU A 546 5.61 -20.94 7.52
CA LEU A 546 5.97 -22.05 8.41
C LEU A 546 7.06 -21.69 9.44
N GLN A 547 7.86 -20.65 9.22
CA GLN A 547 8.80 -20.10 10.22
C GLN A 547 8.09 -19.45 11.42
N LEU A 548 6.77 -19.26 11.36
CA LEU A 548 5.93 -18.92 12.49
C LEU A 548 6.05 -19.95 13.64
N TYR A 549 6.18 -21.24 13.30
CA TYR A 549 6.28 -22.34 14.25
C TYR A 549 7.72 -22.59 14.71
N GLY A 550 8.67 -22.44 13.79
CA GLY A 550 10.10 -22.48 14.05
C GLY A 550 10.58 -21.18 14.69
N SER A 551 11.13 -20.29 13.87
CA SER A 551 11.83 -19.08 14.32
C SER A 551 10.99 -18.17 15.22
N ALA A 552 9.76 -17.81 14.85
CA ALA A 552 9.01 -16.78 15.57
C ALA A 552 8.70 -17.17 17.03
N LEU A 553 8.19 -18.38 17.27
CA LEU A 553 8.00 -18.91 18.63
C LEU A 553 9.32 -19.12 19.38
N VAL A 554 10.39 -19.53 18.70
CA VAL A 554 11.67 -19.83 19.34
C VAL A 554 12.40 -18.57 19.80
N PHE A 555 12.28 -17.45 19.07
CA PHE A 555 12.94 -16.18 19.40
C PHE A 555 12.09 -15.18 20.20
N ALA A 556 10.77 -15.38 20.32
CA ALA A 556 9.91 -14.56 21.19
C ALA A 556 10.34 -14.59 22.68
N PRO A 557 10.02 -13.57 23.51
CA PRO A 557 10.41 -13.51 24.93
C PRO A 557 9.90 -14.67 25.80
N GLU A 558 10.62 -14.99 26.88
CA GLU A 558 10.31 -16.13 27.77
C GLU A 558 8.91 -16.06 28.41
N LYS A 559 8.43 -14.85 28.72
CA LYS A 559 7.11 -14.61 29.31
C LYS A 559 6.02 -14.28 28.28
N SER A 560 6.31 -14.27 26.97
CA SER A 560 5.24 -14.08 25.96
C SER A 560 4.11 -15.09 26.19
N ILE A 561 2.88 -14.62 26.13
CA ILE A 561 1.67 -15.43 26.33
C ILE A 561 1.50 -16.37 25.12
N VAL A 562 1.68 -15.85 23.90
CA VAL A 562 1.67 -16.65 22.67
C VAL A 562 2.76 -17.72 22.71
N ARG A 563 4.01 -17.36 23.04
CA ARG A 563 5.12 -18.31 23.11
C ARG A 563 4.84 -19.45 24.09
N ARG A 564 4.43 -19.11 25.32
CA ARG A 564 4.13 -20.11 26.36
C ARG A 564 2.89 -20.95 26.05
N HIS A 565 1.94 -20.43 25.27
CA HIS A 565 0.75 -21.20 24.92
C HIS A 565 0.97 -22.15 23.75
N PHE A 566 1.72 -21.72 22.73
CA PHE A 566 2.05 -22.52 21.54
C PHE A 566 3.41 -23.24 21.64
N GLU A 567 3.96 -23.41 22.86
CA GLU A 567 5.28 -24.01 23.06
C GLU A 567 5.39 -25.44 22.47
N ASN A 568 4.28 -26.20 22.46
CA ASN A 568 4.19 -27.54 21.88
C ASN A 568 4.19 -27.56 20.35
N SER A 569 3.99 -26.40 19.69
CA SER A 569 4.03 -26.26 18.23
C SER A 569 5.45 -25.99 17.70
N ILE A 570 6.41 -25.76 18.59
CA ILE A 570 7.83 -25.60 18.24
C ILE A 570 8.37 -26.96 17.72
N PRO A 571 8.99 -27.02 16.53
CA PRO A 571 9.51 -28.26 15.97
C PRO A 571 10.48 -28.99 16.91
N SER A 572 10.23 -30.29 17.12
CA SER A 572 10.93 -31.13 18.13
C SER A 572 12.43 -31.32 17.87
N TRP A 573 12.92 -31.01 16.66
CA TRP A 573 14.35 -30.98 16.36
C TRP A 573 15.09 -29.78 16.97
N ILE A 574 14.37 -28.74 17.41
CA ILE A 574 14.91 -27.56 18.11
C ILE A 574 15.15 -27.90 19.60
N THR A 575 16.11 -28.80 19.83
CA THR A 575 16.43 -29.36 21.16
C THR A 575 17.05 -28.35 22.14
N ARG A 576 17.65 -27.26 21.65
CA ARG A 576 18.27 -26.21 22.46
C ARG A 576 17.73 -24.84 22.05
N LYS A 577 16.77 -24.33 22.82
CA LYS A 577 16.21 -22.98 22.63
C LYS A 577 17.29 -21.90 22.91
N PRO A 578 17.30 -20.77 22.19
CA PRO A 578 18.22 -19.67 22.45
C PRO A 578 17.87 -18.98 23.77
N ARG A 579 18.87 -18.32 24.39
CA ARG A 579 18.60 -17.35 25.47
C ARG A 579 18.01 -16.10 24.83
N VAL A 580 16.87 -15.66 25.33
CA VAL A 580 16.13 -14.49 24.86
C VAL A 580 15.72 -13.63 26.05
N GLN A 581 15.19 -12.44 25.79
CA GLN A 581 14.76 -11.53 26.86
C GLN A 581 13.52 -12.10 27.58
N ALA A 582 13.36 -11.76 28.86
CA ALA A 582 12.26 -12.29 29.67
C ALA A 582 10.90 -11.74 29.22
N ASP A 583 10.82 -10.44 28.95
CA ASP A 583 9.62 -9.71 28.51
C ASP A 583 9.87 -9.06 27.13
N TRP A 584 8.82 -8.55 26.49
CA TRP A 584 8.98 -7.70 25.30
C TRP A 584 9.70 -6.41 25.67
N ASN A 585 10.71 -6.04 24.88
CA ASN A 585 11.36 -4.72 24.94
C ASN A 585 10.50 -3.65 24.23
N ALA A 586 11.07 -2.45 24.04
CA ALA A 586 10.39 -1.34 23.37
C ALA A 586 10.28 -1.49 21.83
N ALA A 587 10.96 -2.47 21.20
CA ALA A 587 10.92 -2.73 19.77
C ALA A 587 9.51 -3.15 19.32
N LEU A 588 8.69 -2.22 18.81
CA LEU A 588 7.31 -2.54 18.44
C LEU A 588 7.25 -3.50 17.26
N GLN A 589 8.05 -3.25 16.23
CA GLN A 589 8.22 -4.07 15.04
C GLN A 589 9.60 -3.83 14.44
N THR A 590 10.13 -4.84 13.75
CA THR A 590 11.24 -4.73 12.81
C THR A 590 10.61 -4.92 11.44
N LEU A 591 10.52 -3.85 10.65
CA LEU A 591 10.22 -3.97 9.22
C LEU A 591 11.53 -4.41 8.54
N GLU A 592 11.58 -4.87 7.29
CA GLU A 592 12.88 -5.08 6.61
C GLU A 592 12.64 -5.06 5.11
N GLY A 593 13.65 -4.66 4.34
CA GLY A 593 13.58 -4.79 2.89
C GLY A 593 14.84 -4.35 2.14
N HIS A 594 15.96 -4.19 2.87
CA HIS A 594 17.04 -3.30 2.48
C HIS A 594 18.43 -3.88 2.48
N SER A 595 19.09 -3.59 1.38
CA SER A 595 20.50 -3.82 1.10
C SER A 595 21.43 -2.90 1.93
N GLY A 596 20.89 -2.09 2.87
CA GLY A 596 21.60 -1.75 4.13
C GLY A 596 21.24 -0.43 4.84
N GLN A 597 22.22 0.20 5.51
CA GLN A 597 22.17 1.07 6.73
C GLN A 597 22.52 2.58 6.53
N VAL A 598 22.14 3.54 7.38
CA VAL A 598 21.16 4.59 6.98
C VAL A 598 21.19 5.93 7.83
N SER A 599 21.16 7.28 7.36
CA SER A 599 21.37 8.85 7.60
C SER A 599 20.44 10.11 8.13
N SER A 600 19.57 10.15 9.18
CA SER A 600 18.23 10.90 9.46
C SER A 600 16.76 10.66 8.80
N VAL A 601 15.60 10.44 9.52
CA VAL A 601 14.20 10.34 8.92
C VAL A 601 13.00 11.25 9.46
N ALA A 602 11.68 10.93 9.25
CA ALA A 602 10.48 11.83 9.04
C ALA A 602 9.07 11.59 9.75
N PHE A 603 8.49 12.32 10.74
CA PHE A 603 7.01 12.11 11.03
C PHE A 603 6.24 12.77 9.89
N SER A 604 5.37 12.11 9.15
CA SER A 604 4.15 12.85 8.75
C SER A 604 3.48 13.33 10.04
N PRO A 605 3.18 14.63 10.28
CA PRO A 605 2.82 15.18 11.60
C PRO A 605 1.65 14.49 12.31
N ASP A 606 0.91 13.68 11.56
CA ASP A 606 -0.26 12.90 11.94
C ASP A 606 0.01 11.55 12.64
N GLY A 607 1.27 11.09 12.78
CA GLY A 607 1.60 9.80 13.41
C GLY A 607 1.60 8.56 12.49
N LYS A 608 1.24 8.66 11.20
CA LYS A 608 0.92 7.48 10.36
C LYS A 608 2.02 6.94 9.43
N GLN A 609 2.64 7.76 8.57
CA GLN A 609 3.62 7.25 7.58
C GLN A 609 5.08 7.45 7.99
N VAL A 610 5.88 6.44 7.68
CA VAL A 610 7.32 6.30 7.92
C VAL A 610 8.05 6.22 6.56
N VAL A 611 9.35 6.50 6.44
CA VAL A 611 10.00 6.97 5.21
C VAL A 611 11.51 6.77 5.21
N SER A 612 12.16 6.37 4.11
CA SER A 612 13.26 5.39 4.25
C SER A 612 14.10 5.15 2.95
N GLY A 613 15.37 4.70 2.84
CA GLY A 613 16.20 4.97 1.60
C GLY A 613 17.77 4.94 1.56
N SER A 614 18.48 3.84 1.23
CA SER A 614 19.85 3.18 1.43
C SER A 614 20.80 2.57 0.34
N HIS A 615 20.81 1.27 -0.05
CA HIS A 615 21.65 0.71 -1.14
C HIS A 615 21.00 0.92 -2.53
N ASP A 616 20.59 -0.05 -3.36
CA ASP A 616 20.22 0.05 -4.82
C ASP A 616 19.28 1.19 -5.39
N LYS A 617 19.52 2.49 -5.07
CA LYS A 617 19.06 3.75 -5.71
C LYS A 617 17.64 4.34 -5.40
N THR A 618 17.14 4.39 -4.15
CA THR A 618 15.69 4.34 -3.78
C THR A 618 15.24 4.83 -2.37
N VAL A 619 14.09 5.55 -2.19
CA VAL A 619 13.43 5.88 -0.88
C VAL A 619 12.00 5.30 -0.85
N ARG A 620 11.55 4.61 0.22
CA ARG A 620 10.19 4.04 0.42
C ARG A 620 9.39 4.84 1.44
N LEU A 621 8.07 4.68 1.35
CA LEU A 621 7.07 4.97 2.39
C LEU A 621 6.62 3.67 3.10
N TRP A 622 6.31 3.73 4.39
CA TRP A 622 5.87 2.60 5.24
C TRP A 622 4.80 3.05 6.26
N GLY A 623 3.99 2.13 6.79
CA GLY A 623 2.95 2.45 7.76
C GLY A 623 3.36 2.13 9.21
N THR A 624 3.31 3.10 10.14
CA THR A 624 3.58 2.85 11.58
C THR A 624 2.67 1.78 12.18
N VAL A 625 1.44 1.68 11.67
CA VAL A 625 0.38 0.87 12.27
C VAL A 625 0.50 -0.61 11.93
N THR A 626 0.83 -0.93 10.68
CA THR A 626 0.91 -2.32 10.17
C THR A 626 2.33 -2.81 9.96
N GLY A 627 3.29 -1.90 9.85
CA GLY A 627 4.62 -2.23 9.36
C GLY A 627 4.70 -2.54 7.86
N ALA A 628 3.60 -2.34 7.12
CA ALA A 628 3.61 -2.57 5.68
C ALA A 628 4.49 -1.53 4.99
N MET A 629 5.34 -2.02 4.09
CA MET A 629 5.97 -1.24 3.04
C MET A 629 4.89 -0.71 2.10
N LEU A 630 4.66 0.61 2.13
CA LEU A 630 3.58 1.23 1.36
C LEU A 630 3.98 1.49 -0.10
N GLN A 631 5.28 1.74 -0.36
CA GLN A 631 5.67 2.38 -1.62
C GLN A 631 7.17 2.20 -1.92
N ILE A 632 7.59 1.41 -2.94
CA ILE A 632 9.00 1.23 -3.37
C ILE A 632 9.37 2.22 -4.46
N LEU A 633 10.28 3.16 -4.20
CA LEU A 633 10.53 4.20 -5.18
C LEU A 633 11.99 4.61 -5.23
N LYS A 634 12.40 5.05 -6.40
CA LYS A 634 13.66 4.66 -7.00
C LYS A 634 14.06 5.73 -7.97
N GLY A 635 15.34 5.85 -8.28
CA GLY A 635 15.77 6.32 -9.59
C GLY A 635 16.81 7.39 -9.63
N HIS A 636 17.92 7.11 -8.95
CA HIS A 636 18.86 8.15 -8.62
C HIS A 636 20.22 7.58 -8.31
N LEU A 637 21.20 8.43 -8.52
CA LEU A 637 22.46 8.00 -9.01
C LEU A 637 23.54 7.89 -7.89
N GLY A 638 23.28 8.28 -6.61
CA GLY A 638 24.26 8.40 -5.48
C GLY A 638 23.84 7.98 -4.03
N PRO A 639 24.58 8.39 -2.98
CA PRO A 639 24.15 8.38 -1.57
C PRO A 639 23.20 9.54 -1.18
N VAL A 640 22.50 9.54 -0.04
CA VAL A 640 21.62 10.63 0.52
C VAL A 640 22.17 11.29 1.78
N SER A 641 21.47 12.29 2.30
CA SER A 641 21.61 12.64 3.69
C SER A 641 20.27 12.54 4.38
N SER A 642 19.41 13.56 4.41
CA SER A 642 18.64 13.69 5.65
C SER A 642 17.29 14.40 5.70
N VAL A 643 16.27 13.73 6.19
CA VAL A 643 15.05 13.78 5.40
C VAL A 643 13.96 14.63 6.02
N ALA A 644 12.67 14.26 5.92
CA ALA A 644 11.54 14.77 6.71
C ALA A 644 10.23 14.85 5.96
N PHE A 645 9.18 15.03 6.74
CA PHE A 645 7.84 15.21 6.28
C PHE A 645 7.40 16.65 6.45
N SER A 646 6.31 16.98 5.76
CA SER A 646 5.73 18.32 5.75
C SER A 646 4.97 18.65 7.01
N PRO A 647 4.95 19.92 7.47
CA PRO A 647 3.90 20.45 8.34
C PRO A 647 2.48 20.13 7.83
N ASP A 648 2.29 19.86 6.53
CA ASP A 648 1.03 19.40 5.92
C ASP A 648 0.89 17.87 5.69
N GLY A 649 1.96 17.10 5.89
CA GLY A 649 2.04 15.65 5.66
C GLY A 649 2.04 15.13 4.21
N LYS A 650 2.20 15.95 3.15
CA LYS A 650 1.83 15.55 1.76
C LYS A 650 2.96 15.37 0.75
N GLN A 651 4.11 15.96 1.02
CA GLN A 651 5.34 15.75 0.27
C GLN A 651 6.45 15.55 1.30
N VAL A 652 7.61 15.00 0.91
CA VAL A 652 8.60 14.52 1.89
C VAL A 652 10.03 14.76 1.42
N VAL A 653 10.73 15.66 2.12
CA VAL A 653 12.16 16.00 2.12
C VAL A 653 13.04 14.77 1.95
N SER A 654 14.10 14.86 1.14
CA SER A 654 15.16 13.88 0.72
C SER A 654 16.10 14.59 -0.25
N GLY A 655 17.30 14.08 -0.53
CA GLY A 655 18.37 14.86 -1.17
C GLY A 655 19.74 14.29 -0.87
N SER A 656 20.65 14.43 -1.84
CA SER A 656 21.68 13.47 -2.24
C SER A 656 23.10 13.96 -2.34
N HIS A 657 24.01 13.03 -2.29
CA HIS A 657 25.38 13.11 -2.68
C HIS A 657 25.67 13.59 -4.11
N ASP A 658 24.92 13.39 -5.21
CA ASP A 658 25.40 13.52 -6.64
C ASP A 658 25.04 14.62 -7.75
N MET A 659 24.61 15.85 -7.42
CA MET A 659 24.37 17.17 -8.08
C MET A 659 22.99 17.97 -7.96
N THR A 660 21.78 17.36 -8.05
CA THR A 660 20.33 17.69 -7.65
C THR A 660 20.06 18.18 -6.08
N VAL A 661 19.12 18.42 -5.04
CA VAL A 661 17.72 18.85 -4.40
C VAL A 661 16.34 18.05 -4.03
N ARG A 662 15.09 18.40 -4.55
CA ARG A 662 13.83 17.61 -4.95
C ARG A 662 12.43 17.91 -4.33
N LEU A 663 11.33 17.29 -4.81
CA LEU A 663 9.95 17.34 -4.25
C LEU A 663 9.13 16.08 -4.67
N TRP A 664 8.43 15.41 -3.74
CA TRP A 664 7.69 14.14 -3.95
C TRP A 664 6.23 14.19 -3.56
N ASP A 665 5.41 13.37 -4.19
CA ASP A 665 4.06 13.07 -3.66
C ASP A 665 4.05 11.91 -2.64
N THR A 666 3.49 12.12 -1.43
CA THR A 666 3.17 11.01 -0.48
C THR A 666 1.99 10.17 -0.91
N THR A 667 1.17 10.67 -1.84
CA THR A 667 -0.19 10.17 -2.06
C THR A 667 -0.32 9.26 -3.28
N ARG A 668 0.66 9.25 -4.20
CA ARG A 668 0.62 8.50 -5.48
C ARG A 668 1.08 7.04 -5.37
N GLY A 669 0.99 6.45 -4.19
CA GLY A 669 1.98 5.45 -3.78
C GLY A 669 1.79 4.01 -4.23
N ALA A 670 0.68 3.38 -3.86
CA ALA A 670 0.53 1.91 -3.83
C ALA A 670 0.42 1.21 -5.20
N ALA A 671 0.98 1.81 -6.25
CA ALA A 671 0.37 1.83 -7.58
C ALA A 671 1.36 1.66 -8.74
N LEU A 672 2.64 1.94 -8.55
CA LEU A 672 3.65 2.10 -9.60
C LEU A 672 4.99 1.52 -9.14
N GLN A 673 5.59 0.63 -9.94
CA GLN A 673 6.86 -0.01 -9.58
C GLN A 673 7.70 -0.50 -10.79
N THR A 674 7.25 -0.30 -12.03
CA THR A 674 7.79 -1.02 -13.21
C THR A 674 7.96 -0.14 -14.45
N LEU A 675 8.45 1.09 -14.28
CA LEU A 675 8.82 1.99 -15.39
C LEU A 675 10.18 2.67 -15.18
N SER A 676 10.82 3.02 -16.31
CA SER A 676 12.15 3.62 -16.38
C SER A 676 12.18 5.13 -16.14
N GLU A 677 11.01 5.77 -16.05
CA GLU A 677 10.85 7.08 -15.43
C GLU A 677 10.15 6.91 -14.09
N TRP A 678 10.59 7.67 -13.10
CA TRP A 678 10.36 7.34 -11.69
C TRP A 678 9.11 8.08 -11.17
N PRO A 679 7.90 7.49 -11.16
CA PRO A 679 6.68 8.25 -11.48
C PRO A 679 6.17 9.23 -10.43
N SER A 680 6.71 9.15 -9.22
CA SER A 680 6.31 9.93 -8.06
C SER A 680 6.96 11.33 -8.00
N VAL A 681 7.94 11.56 -8.90
CA VAL A 681 8.64 12.80 -9.26
C VAL A 681 7.74 14.05 -9.22
N LEU A 682 8.06 15.06 -8.38
CA LEU A 682 7.50 16.42 -8.51
C LEU A 682 8.52 17.46 -9.02
N GLN A 683 9.62 17.83 -8.32
CA GLN A 683 10.47 18.94 -8.84
C GLN A 683 12.02 19.00 -8.76
N THR A 684 12.56 19.13 -9.98
CA THR A 684 13.81 19.64 -10.62
C THR A 684 14.24 21.02 -10.13
N LEU A 685 15.31 21.12 -9.32
CA LEU A 685 15.88 22.39 -8.82
C LEU A 685 17.43 22.48 -9.02
N GLU A 686 18.04 23.45 -9.73
CA GLU A 686 19.50 23.44 -10.05
C GLU A 686 20.27 24.63 -9.42
N GLY A 687 21.45 24.43 -8.80
CA GLY A 687 22.41 25.51 -8.47
C GLY A 687 23.76 25.16 -7.79
N HIS A 688 23.94 23.97 -7.16
CA HIS A 688 25.11 23.63 -6.33
C HIS A 688 26.33 23.47 -7.18
N LEU A 689 27.48 23.73 -6.58
CA LEU A 689 28.75 23.34 -7.18
C LEU A 689 29.56 22.49 -6.16
N ASP A 690 29.13 21.26 -5.79
CA ASP A 690 29.86 20.16 -5.03
C ASP A 690 29.59 19.89 -3.49
N TRP A 691 29.27 18.64 -3.05
CA TRP A 691 28.76 18.14 -1.71
C TRP A 691 27.76 18.96 -0.84
N VAL A 692 26.89 18.25 -0.07
CA VAL A 692 25.69 18.85 0.54
C VAL A 692 25.06 18.38 1.91
N SER A 693 25.75 18.27 3.06
CA SER A 693 25.16 17.78 4.35
C SER A 693 23.78 18.28 4.81
N SER A 694 23.75 19.40 5.54
CA SER A 694 22.66 19.73 6.45
C SER A 694 21.52 20.48 5.84
N VAL A 695 20.33 20.22 6.35
CA VAL A 695 19.14 20.96 5.98
C VAL A 695 18.42 21.46 7.26
N ALA A 696 17.38 22.30 7.26
CA ALA A 696 16.62 22.62 8.50
C ALA A 696 15.17 23.04 8.25
N PHE A 697 14.29 23.16 9.27
CA PHE A 697 12.85 23.44 9.07
C PHE A 697 12.25 24.80 9.41
N SER A 698 11.44 25.32 8.48
CA SER A 698 10.45 26.37 8.69
C SER A 698 9.07 25.85 9.03
N PRO A 699 8.41 26.48 10.01
CA PRO A 699 7.02 26.19 10.33
C PRO A 699 6.05 26.53 9.20
N GLY A 700 6.41 27.51 8.36
CA GLY A 700 5.53 28.03 7.29
C GLY A 700 5.33 27.07 6.14
N GLY A 701 6.22 26.06 6.02
CA GLY A 701 6.13 25.02 5.02
C GLY A 701 6.21 25.53 3.58
N LYS A 702 7.07 26.54 3.33
CA LYS A 702 7.22 27.22 2.02
C LYS A 702 8.65 27.34 1.47
N GLN A 703 9.58 28.04 2.13
CA GLN A 703 10.98 28.05 1.69
C GLN A 703 11.76 26.80 2.07
N VAL A 704 13.03 26.76 1.70
CA VAL A 704 13.95 25.63 1.71
C VAL A 704 15.38 26.26 1.42
N ALA A 705 16.60 25.68 1.60
CA ALA A 705 17.92 26.24 1.10
C ALA A 705 18.96 25.16 0.78
N SER A 706 20.28 25.41 0.78
CA SER A 706 21.34 24.44 1.04
C SER A 706 22.67 25.18 1.17
N GLY A 707 23.43 24.92 2.23
CA GLY A 707 24.80 25.38 2.58
C GLY A 707 25.87 25.25 1.48
N SER A 708 27.16 25.27 1.84
CA SER A 708 28.22 24.30 1.48
C SER A 708 29.64 24.90 1.59
N HIS A 709 30.43 24.85 0.51
CA HIS A 709 31.89 24.63 0.54
C HIS A 709 32.70 25.55 -0.40
N ASP A 710 32.02 26.34 -1.23
CA ASP A 710 32.37 27.74 -1.46
C ASP A 710 31.98 28.58 -0.22
N ARG A 711 31.36 27.91 0.77
CA ARG A 711 31.33 28.26 2.19
C ARG A 711 30.16 29.19 2.48
N THR A 712 28.95 28.72 2.22
CA THR A 712 27.81 29.60 1.91
C THR A 712 26.45 28.93 2.25
N VAL A 713 25.26 29.57 2.17
CA VAL A 713 23.91 28.95 2.38
C VAL A 713 22.82 29.45 1.38
N ARG A 714 22.06 28.62 0.63
CA ARG A 714 21.36 29.05 -0.63
C ARG A 714 19.87 28.70 -0.74
N LEU A 715 18.93 29.65 -0.82
CA LEU A 715 17.51 29.51 -0.40
C LEU A 715 16.44 29.26 -1.53
N TRP A 716 15.60 28.20 -1.44
CA TRP A 716 14.44 27.82 -2.30
C TRP A 716 13.05 28.08 -1.70
N ASP A 717 11.99 27.72 -2.46
CA ASP A 717 10.59 27.39 -2.08
C ASP A 717 10.15 26.13 -2.83
N ALA A 718 9.53 25.24 -2.08
CA ALA A 718 9.17 23.90 -2.50
C ALA A 718 7.73 23.85 -3.07
N ALA A 719 7.46 24.79 -3.98
CA ALA A 719 6.26 24.88 -4.80
C ALA A 719 6.56 25.12 -6.29
N THR A 720 7.55 25.96 -6.66
CA THR A 720 7.91 26.20 -8.07
C THR A 720 9.39 26.14 -8.42
N GLY A 721 10.32 26.02 -7.46
CA GLY A 721 11.72 25.75 -7.77
C GLY A 721 12.47 26.78 -8.65
N ALA A 722 12.33 28.11 -8.44
CA ALA A 722 12.99 29.24 -9.16
C ALA A 722 13.83 30.27 -8.29
N ALA A 723 15.12 30.50 -8.59
CA ALA A 723 16.22 30.86 -7.64
C ALA A 723 16.16 32.14 -6.79
N LEU A 724 16.54 32.03 -5.50
CA LEU A 724 16.65 33.17 -4.59
C LEU A 724 18.05 33.60 -4.16
N GLN A 725 18.44 33.15 -2.97
CA GLN A 725 19.22 33.94 -2.03
C GLN A 725 20.44 33.15 -1.70
N THR A 726 21.56 33.83 -1.78
CA THR A 726 22.78 33.21 -2.21
C THR A 726 23.81 33.68 -1.19
N LEU A 727 23.70 33.12 0.04
CA LEU A 727 24.38 33.58 1.25
C LEU A 727 25.89 33.27 1.20
N GLU A 728 26.67 34.06 0.46
CA GLU A 728 28.14 34.00 0.51
C GLU A 728 28.67 34.43 1.87
N GLY A 729 29.68 33.74 2.45
CA GLY A 729 30.51 34.41 3.45
C GLY A 729 31.37 33.59 4.42
N HIS A 730 31.13 32.29 4.65
CA HIS A 730 32.13 31.49 5.38
C HIS A 730 33.43 31.38 4.55
N SER A 731 34.53 30.93 5.17
CA SER A 731 35.78 30.64 4.45
C SER A 731 36.15 29.15 4.41
N ASP A 732 35.43 28.30 5.14
CA ASP A 732 35.57 26.85 5.10
C ASP A 732 34.19 26.14 5.15
N TRP A 733 34.22 24.84 4.89
CA TRP A 733 33.14 23.86 4.89
C TRP A 733 31.98 24.12 5.89
N VAL A 734 30.73 24.31 5.43
CA VAL A 734 29.54 24.59 6.29
C VAL A 734 28.91 23.31 6.85
N SER A 735 29.21 22.98 8.11
CA SER A 735 28.83 21.70 8.75
C SER A 735 27.33 21.48 8.93
N SER A 736 26.58 22.55 9.17
CA SER A 736 25.19 22.50 9.67
C SER A 736 24.46 23.83 9.51
N VAL A 737 23.13 23.85 9.28
CA VAL A 737 22.24 24.89 9.84
C VAL A 737 21.09 24.33 10.70
N ALA A 738 20.57 25.23 11.52
CA ALA A 738 19.19 25.29 11.97
C ALA A 738 18.63 26.71 11.76
N PHE A 739 17.50 27.05 12.41
CA PHE A 739 16.77 28.30 12.17
C PHE A 739 16.00 28.86 13.35
N SER A 740 15.69 30.17 13.29
CA SER A 740 14.69 30.76 14.18
C SER A 740 13.31 30.12 13.94
N PRO A 741 12.54 29.73 14.97
CA PRO A 741 11.20 29.16 14.81
C PRO A 741 10.11 30.10 14.24
N ASP A 742 10.47 31.22 13.61
CA ASP A 742 9.58 32.33 13.25
C ASP A 742 9.60 32.73 11.75
N GLY A 743 10.33 31.98 10.92
CA GLY A 743 10.46 32.20 9.47
C GLY A 743 11.76 32.87 9.01
N LYS A 744 12.47 33.60 9.88
CA LYS A 744 13.26 34.75 9.40
C LYS A 744 14.77 34.63 9.43
N GLN A 745 15.33 33.72 10.22
CA GLN A 745 16.78 33.58 10.35
C GLN A 745 17.29 32.16 10.09
N VAL A 746 18.45 32.10 9.46
CA VAL A 746 19.26 30.89 9.27
C VAL A 746 20.53 30.99 10.10
N ALA A 747 20.93 29.93 10.80
CA ALA A 747 22.17 29.89 11.58
C ALA A 747 23.05 28.73 11.12
N SER A 748 24.23 29.02 10.55
CA SER A 748 25.15 28.03 9.97
C SER A 748 26.43 27.86 10.78
N GLY A 749 26.83 26.62 11.03
CA GLY A 749 28.16 26.27 11.55
C GLY A 749 29.13 25.95 10.43
N SER A 750 30.43 26.20 10.64
CA SER A 750 31.47 25.94 9.64
C SER A 750 32.81 25.56 10.25
N HIS A 751 33.61 24.85 9.46
CA HIS A 751 35.03 24.59 9.70
C HIS A 751 35.86 25.90 9.70
N ASP A 752 35.31 27.05 9.28
CA ASP A 752 35.95 28.37 9.45
C ASP A 752 35.94 28.87 10.89
N ARG A 753 35.41 28.05 11.82
CA ARG A 753 35.37 28.28 13.27
C ARG A 753 34.37 29.36 13.68
N THR A 754 33.52 29.81 12.74
CA THR A 754 32.43 30.75 13.00
C THR A 754 31.07 30.06 12.94
N VAL A 755 30.09 30.64 13.62
CA VAL A 755 28.68 30.47 13.27
C VAL A 755 28.20 31.75 12.61
N ARG A 756 27.35 31.67 11.58
CA ARG A 756 26.77 32.86 10.94
C ARG A 756 25.27 32.86 11.03
N LEU A 757 24.70 34.03 11.33
CA LEU A 757 23.26 34.27 11.30
C LEU A 757 22.93 35.07 10.04
N TRP A 758 21.88 34.67 9.33
CA TRP A 758 21.49 35.22 8.03
C TRP A 758 20.01 35.55 8.00
N ASP A 759 19.63 36.58 7.24
CA ASP A 759 18.24 36.94 7.00
C ASP A 759 17.65 36.12 5.84
N ALA A 760 16.58 35.35 6.10
CA ALA A 760 15.99 34.40 5.16
C ALA A 760 15.22 35.05 3.98
N ALA A 761 14.88 36.35 4.09
CA ALA A 761 14.19 37.09 3.04
C ALA A 761 15.17 37.81 2.09
N THR A 762 16.19 38.44 2.65
CA THR A 762 17.09 39.37 1.93
C THR A 762 18.45 38.79 1.58
N GLY A 763 18.86 37.70 2.23
CA GLY A 763 20.14 37.07 1.95
C GLY A 763 21.35 37.70 2.64
N ALA A 764 21.16 38.68 3.53
CA ALA A 764 22.27 39.35 4.19
C ALA A 764 22.82 38.54 5.38
N ALA A 765 24.15 38.51 5.54
CA ALA A 765 24.80 38.09 6.77
C ALA A 765 24.47 39.11 7.88
N LEU A 766 23.71 38.67 8.89
CA LEU A 766 23.30 39.50 10.03
C LEU A 766 24.38 39.54 11.11
N GLN A 767 24.99 38.40 11.42
CA GLN A 767 26.02 38.25 12.46
C GLN A 767 27.05 37.19 12.06
N THR A 768 28.31 37.41 12.43
CA THR A 768 29.37 36.38 12.41
C THR A 768 29.84 36.18 13.84
N LEU A 769 29.57 34.99 14.38
CA LEU A 769 29.76 34.61 15.77
C LEU A 769 31.16 34.03 15.93
N GLU A 770 32.14 34.93 15.99
CA GLU A 770 33.55 34.58 16.19
C GLU A 770 33.82 34.20 17.64
N GLY A 771 34.57 33.10 17.86
CA GLY A 771 35.08 32.79 19.20
C GLY A 771 35.53 31.35 19.40
N HIS A 772 35.01 30.38 18.66
CA HIS A 772 35.56 29.03 18.67
C HIS A 772 36.98 29.02 18.10
N SER A 773 37.88 28.23 18.70
CA SER A 773 39.25 28.11 18.20
C SER A 773 39.49 26.93 17.26
N ASP A 774 38.46 26.13 16.98
CA ASP A 774 38.48 25.08 15.96
C ASP A 774 37.12 24.88 15.29
N TRP A 775 37.02 23.91 14.36
CA TRP A 775 35.84 23.66 13.53
C TRP A 775 34.52 23.65 14.31
N VAL A 776 33.45 24.21 13.75
CA VAL A 776 32.08 24.07 14.30
C VAL A 776 31.41 22.89 13.59
N SER A 777 30.89 21.94 14.34
CA SER A 777 30.31 20.67 13.85
C SER A 777 28.78 20.70 13.71
N SER A 778 28.11 21.53 14.51
CA SER A 778 26.66 21.55 14.62
C SER A 778 26.15 22.86 15.22
N VAL A 779 24.96 23.28 14.81
CA VAL A 779 24.27 24.47 15.31
C VAL A 779 22.78 24.23 15.48
N ALA A 780 22.21 24.83 16.52
CA ALA A 780 20.78 24.79 16.81
C ALA A 780 20.29 26.15 17.32
N PHE A 781 19.06 26.53 16.99
CA PHE A 781 18.37 27.64 17.65
C PHE A 781 17.58 27.15 18.87
N SER A 782 17.33 28.05 19.81
CA SER A 782 16.35 27.83 20.86
C SER A 782 14.92 27.85 20.28
N PRO A 783 14.00 27.03 20.79
CA PRO A 783 12.57 27.05 20.45
C PRO A 783 11.87 28.40 20.71
N ASP A 784 12.44 29.28 21.52
CA ASP A 784 11.97 30.66 21.71
C ASP A 784 12.63 31.71 20.78
N GLY A 785 13.54 31.28 19.90
CA GLY A 785 14.22 32.07 18.88
C GLY A 785 15.30 33.04 19.38
N LYS A 786 15.61 33.08 20.68
CA LYS A 786 16.52 34.09 21.27
C LYS A 786 17.97 33.66 21.38
N GLN A 787 18.27 32.37 21.34
CA GLN A 787 19.62 31.85 21.50
C GLN A 787 19.99 30.93 20.35
N VAL A 788 21.29 30.87 20.07
CA VAL A 788 21.90 29.85 19.20
C VAL A 788 22.95 29.09 20.03
N ALA A 789 22.96 27.78 19.89
CA ALA A 789 23.96 26.89 20.47
C ALA A 789 24.87 26.36 19.36
N SER A 790 26.16 26.23 19.64
CA SER A 790 27.16 25.69 18.70
C SER A 790 28.13 24.74 19.39
N GLY A 791 28.37 23.60 18.73
CA GLY A 791 29.38 22.60 19.13
C GLY A 791 30.62 22.71 18.27
N SER A 792 31.81 22.56 18.86
CA SER A 792 33.08 22.72 18.15
C SER A 792 34.18 21.77 18.62
N ASP A 793 35.07 21.44 17.70
CA ASP A 793 36.33 20.75 17.92
C ASP A 793 37.25 21.47 18.93
N ASP A 794 36.99 22.75 19.23
CA ASP A 794 37.61 23.52 20.32
C ASP A 794 37.24 23.04 21.74
N ARG A 795 36.43 21.98 21.84
CA ARG A 795 36.02 21.31 23.09
C ARG A 795 35.10 22.16 23.95
N THR A 796 34.47 23.18 23.37
CA THR A 796 33.49 24.03 24.06
C THR A 796 32.13 23.99 23.36
N VAL A 797 31.08 24.20 24.15
CA VAL A 797 29.78 24.60 23.62
C VAL A 797 29.65 26.10 23.84
N ARG A 798 29.08 26.82 22.88
CA ARG A 798 28.81 28.25 23.05
C ARG A 798 27.35 28.55 22.88
N LEU A 799 26.87 29.45 23.74
CA LEU A 799 25.54 30.03 23.65
C LEU A 799 25.70 31.49 23.23
N TRP A 800 24.94 31.88 22.21
CA TRP A 800 25.01 33.19 21.58
C TRP A 800 23.64 33.86 21.60
N ASP A 801 23.61 35.18 21.73
CA ASP A 801 22.39 35.97 21.56
C ASP A 801 22.03 36.06 20.07
N ALA A 802 20.84 35.59 19.68
CA ALA A 802 20.42 35.53 18.28
C ALA A 802 20.08 36.91 17.66
N ALA A 803 19.91 37.95 18.48
CA ALA A 803 19.62 39.31 18.02
C ALA A 803 20.89 40.18 17.94
N VAL A 804 21.82 39.99 18.87
CA VAL A 804 23.02 40.84 19.03
C VAL A 804 24.30 40.17 18.55
N GLY A 805 24.32 38.83 18.41
CA GLY A 805 25.51 38.06 18.01
C GLY A 805 26.61 37.96 19.07
N ALA A 806 26.37 38.47 20.27
CA ALA A 806 27.33 38.38 21.37
C ALA A 806 27.33 36.99 22.00
N ALA A 807 28.51 36.50 22.40
CA ALA A 807 28.64 35.28 23.19
C ALA A 807 28.05 35.50 24.60
N LEU A 808 27.01 34.74 24.95
CA LEU A 808 26.37 34.74 26.27
C LEU A 808 27.14 33.86 27.25
N GLN A 809 27.51 32.64 26.81
CA GLN A 809 28.23 31.66 27.63
C GLN A 809 29.24 30.88 26.79
N THR A 810 30.39 30.55 27.37
CA THR A 810 31.33 29.56 26.83
C THR A 810 31.42 28.41 27.82
N LEU A 811 30.72 27.33 27.52
CA LEU A 811 30.53 26.17 28.37
C LEU A 811 31.77 25.28 28.26
N LYS A 812 32.60 25.32 29.29
CA LYS A 812 33.89 24.61 29.35
C LYS A 812 33.78 23.47 30.37
N GLY A 813 33.95 22.25 29.88
CA GLY A 813 33.93 21.03 30.68
C GLY A 813 34.35 19.82 29.85
N HIS A 814 34.05 19.83 28.55
CA HIS A 814 34.49 18.77 27.65
C HIS A 814 36.03 18.77 27.49
N SER A 815 36.62 17.57 27.49
CA SER A 815 38.06 17.37 27.30
C SER A 815 38.45 16.96 25.86
N GLY A 816 37.49 16.94 24.93
CA GLY A 816 37.63 16.56 23.51
C GLY A 816 36.61 17.28 22.61
N PRO A 817 36.79 17.24 21.28
CA PRO A 817 35.91 17.88 20.28
C PRO A 817 34.40 17.70 20.52
N VAL A 818 33.63 18.79 20.54
CA VAL A 818 32.16 18.75 20.63
C VAL A 818 31.56 18.61 19.24
N SER A 819 30.75 17.58 19.09
CA SER A 819 30.27 17.06 17.81
C SER A 819 28.80 17.42 17.52
N SER A 820 27.99 17.68 18.55
CA SER A 820 26.69 18.34 18.38
C SER A 820 26.08 18.95 19.64
N VAL A 821 25.00 19.70 19.41
CA VAL A 821 24.26 20.57 20.33
C VAL A 821 22.77 20.59 19.99
N ALA A 822 21.90 20.71 21.00
CA ALA A 822 20.57 21.31 20.81
C ALA A 822 19.96 21.82 22.13
N PHE A 823 18.74 22.36 22.05
CA PHE A 823 17.97 22.95 23.16
C PHE A 823 16.78 22.09 23.57
N SER A 824 16.37 22.21 24.84
CA SER A 824 15.06 21.78 25.34
C SER A 824 13.93 22.62 24.73
N GLN A 825 12.71 22.06 24.62
CA GLN A 825 11.54 22.81 24.14
C GLN A 825 11.25 24.10 24.92
N ASP A 826 11.59 24.13 26.22
CA ASP A 826 11.39 25.30 27.06
C ASP A 826 12.56 26.30 27.03
N SER A 827 13.57 26.06 26.17
CA SER A 827 14.77 26.89 25.93
C SER A 827 15.69 27.11 27.15
N LYS A 828 15.51 26.34 28.24
CA LYS A 828 16.32 26.50 29.48
C LYS A 828 17.53 25.59 29.59
N GLN A 829 17.53 24.47 28.87
CA GLN A 829 18.63 23.52 28.88
C GLN A 829 19.23 23.40 27.48
N VAL A 830 20.56 23.32 27.44
CA VAL A 830 21.32 22.84 26.28
C VAL A 830 22.05 21.58 26.70
N VAL A 831 22.24 20.68 25.76
CA VAL A 831 23.06 19.49 25.95
C VAL A 831 24.12 19.44 24.87
N SER A 832 25.19 18.71 25.11
CA SER A 832 26.30 18.48 24.19
C SER A 832 26.82 17.06 24.24
N GLY A 833 27.30 16.55 23.11
CA GLY A 833 28.09 15.33 23.01
C GLY A 833 29.50 15.67 22.53
N SER A 834 30.52 15.01 23.06
CA SER A 834 31.90 15.24 22.62
C SER A 834 32.77 13.98 22.57
N HIS A 835 33.91 14.14 21.90
CA HIS A 835 34.98 13.16 21.75
C HIS A 835 35.70 12.79 23.06
N ASP A 836 35.32 13.39 24.19
CA ASP A 836 35.79 13.01 25.53
C ASP A 836 35.00 11.91 26.23
N MET A 837 34.09 11.23 25.54
CA MET A 837 33.30 10.14 26.14
C MET A 837 32.26 10.61 27.15
N THR A 838 31.84 11.88 27.08
CA THR A 838 30.80 12.42 27.94
C THR A 838 29.70 13.09 27.14
N VAL A 839 28.51 13.13 27.75
CA VAL A 839 27.42 14.02 27.37
C VAL A 839 27.29 15.03 28.50
N GLN A 840 27.06 16.31 28.21
CA GLN A 840 27.00 17.32 29.27
C GLN A 840 25.79 18.21 29.11
N LEU A 841 25.03 18.33 30.20
CA LEU A 841 23.81 19.11 30.31
C LEU A 841 24.12 20.45 30.97
N TRP A 842 23.62 21.53 30.39
CA TRP A 842 23.97 22.91 30.75
C TRP A 842 22.72 23.76 30.95
N ASP A 843 22.75 24.63 31.96
CA ASP A 843 21.73 25.66 32.18
C ASP A 843 22.04 26.89 31.31
N THR A 844 21.07 27.30 30.47
CA THR A 844 21.30 28.38 29.49
C THR A 844 21.43 29.76 30.12
N ALA A 845 20.88 29.97 31.31
CA ALA A 845 20.84 31.27 31.98
C ALA A 845 22.12 31.56 32.78
N THR A 846 22.68 30.54 33.43
CA THR A 846 23.86 30.64 34.30
C THR A 846 25.15 30.18 33.63
N GLY A 847 25.06 29.40 32.55
CA GLY A 847 26.19 28.70 31.94
C GLY A 847 26.76 27.58 32.82
N ALA A 848 26.07 27.22 33.90
CA ALA A 848 26.50 26.14 34.78
C ALA A 848 26.33 24.78 34.12
N MET A 849 27.33 23.93 34.28
CA MET A 849 27.22 22.49 34.02
C MET A 849 26.24 21.91 35.05
N LEU A 850 25.03 21.56 34.61
CA LEU A 850 24.03 20.94 35.47
C LEU A 850 24.43 19.50 35.78
N GLN A 851 24.88 18.77 34.76
CA GLN A 851 25.28 17.38 34.93
C GLN A 851 26.23 16.92 33.83
N THR A 852 27.34 16.32 34.23
CA THR A 852 28.12 15.43 33.36
C THR A 852 27.47 14.06 33.38
N LEU A 853 27.22 13.53 32.20
CA LEU A 853 26.50 12.30 31.95
C LEU A 853 27.54 11.30 31.43
N ASP A 854 28.26 10.72 32.40
CA ASP A 854 29.35 9.78 32.23
C ASP A 854 28.84 8.34 32.10
N GLY A 855 29.40 7.60 31.13
CA GLY A 855 29.05 6.19 30.91
C GLY A 855 29.39 5.70 29.51
N HIS A 856 29.57 6.62 28.56
CA HIS A 856 30.26 6.38 27.29
C HIS A 856 31.77 6.11 27.54
N SER A 857 32.44 5.42 26.62
CA SER A 857 33.85 5.00 26.69
C SER A 857 34.66 5.27 25.40
N ASN A 858 34.17 6.16 24.54
CA ASN A 858 34.85 6.74 23.39
C ASN A 858 34.06 7.99 22.93
N TRP A 859 34.27 8.54 21.74
CA TRP A 859 33.71 9.82 21.29
C TRP A 859 32.19 9.87 21.03
N VAL A 860 31.45 10.75 21.71
CA VAL A 860 30.03 11.02 21.42
C VAL A 860 29.87 11.93 20.19
N SER A 861 28.83 11.77 19.35
CA SER A 861 28.77 12.41 18.01
C SER A 861 27.60 13.34 17.60
N SER A 862 26.32 13.10 17.92
CA SER A 862 25.30 14.17 17.89
C SER A 862 24.04 14.00 18.77
N ILE A 863 23.31 15.04 19.11
CA ILE A 863 22.40 15.04 20.27
C ILE A 863 21.34 16.13 20.14
N ALA A 864 20.28 16.07 20.95
CA ALA A 864 19.23 17.08 21.10
C ALA A 864 18.34 16.77 22.34
N PHE A 865 17.02 17.05 22.30
CA PHE A 865 16.09 16.89 23.43
C PHE A 865 14.72 16.34 23.05
N LEU A 866 14.02 15.77 24.03
CA LEU A 866 12.59 15.51 23.96
C LEU A 866 11.76 16.79 24.19
N PRO A 867 10.56 16.97 23.59
CA PRO A 867 9.64 18.04 23.93
C PRO A 867 8.89 17.82 25.25
N ASN A 868 9.12 16.71 25.95
CA ASN A 868 8.80 16.64 27.37
C ASN A 868 9.80 17.45 28.23
N GLY A 869 10.93 17.87 27.65
CA GLY A 869 11.97 18.71 28.26
C GLY A 869 12.81 18.05 29.35
N LYS A 870 12.68 16.73 29.56
CA LYS A 870 13.16 16.04 30.78
C LYS A 870 14.20 14.96 30.56
N GLN A 871 14.63 14.76 29.32
CA GLN A 871 15.44 13.63 28.90
C GLN A 871 16.33 14.01 27.70
N VAL A 872 17.46 13.30 27.55
CA VAL A 872 18.41 13.42 26.43
C VAL A 872 19.00 12.05 26.13
N VAL A 873 18.99 11.60 24.88
CA VAL A 873 19.79 10.46 24.41
C VAL A 873 21.05 10.93 23.66
N SER A 874 22.01 10.03 23.50
CA SER A 874 23.37 10.25 23.00
C SER A 874 24.02 8.93 22.58
N GLY A 875 25.25 8.90 22.09
CA GLY A 875 25.77 7.80 21.27
C GLY A 875 27.17 8.00 20.69
N SER A 876 27.96 6.94 20.68
CA SER A 876 29.39 7.16 20.82
C SER A 876 30.29 6.13 20.16
N HIS A 877 31.56 6.51 20.00
CA HIS A 877 32.58 5.75 19.31
C HIS A 877 32.95 4.45 20.08
N ASP A 878 32.41 4.30 21.30
CA ASP A 878 32.48 3.14 22.22
C ASP A 878 31.48 2.08 21.84
N MET A 879 30.79 2.34 20.75
CA MET A 879 29.82 1.45 20.21
C MET A 879 28.55 1.39 21.09
N ILE A 880 28.21 2.48 21.79
CA ILE A 880 27.13 2.56 22.78
C ILE A 880 26.34 3.85 22.58
N VAL A 881 25.06 3.82 22.95
CA VAL A 881 24.19 4.97 23.20
C VAL A 881 23.79 4.98 24.65
N GLN A 882 23.37 6.13 25.16
CA GLN A 882 22.80 6.26 26.50
C GLN A 882 21.65 7.26 26.48
N LEU A 883 20.50 6.88 27.07
CA LEU A 883 19.47 7.83 27.50
C LEU A 883 19.79 8.31 28.91
N TRP A 884 19.60 9.60 29.12
CA TRP A 884 19.77 10.32 30.35
C TRP A 884 18.46 10.97 30.79
N ASP A 885 18.17 10.90 32.10
CA ASP A 885 17.19 11.78 32.73
C ASP A 885 17.83 13.15 32.98
N THR A 886 17.19 14.27 32.65
CA THR A 886 17.80 15.60 32.89
C THR A 886 17.56 16.17 34.31
N VAL A 887 16.89 15.40 35.18
CA VAL A 887 16.58 15.76 36.57
C VAL A 887 17.39 14.91 37.56
N ILE A 888 17.68 13.66 37.20
CA ILE A 888 18.49 12.71 38.00
C ILE A 888 19.89 12.51 37.40
N GLY A 889 20.00 12.49 36.07
CA GLY A 889 21.23 12.26 35.30
C GLY A 889 22.05 11.04 35.71
N ALA A 890 21.38 10.02 36.23
CA ALA A 890 21.77 8.66 35.94
C ALA A 890 21.50 8.39 34.44
N VAL A 891 22.22 7.42 33.87
CA VAL A 891 21.72 6.71 32.69
C VAL A 891 20.35 6.16 33.06
N LEU A 892 19.28 6.51 32.33
CA LEU A 892 17.97 5.90 32.55
C LEU A 892 18.02 4.43 32.17
N GLN A 893 18.64 4.15 31.03
CA GLN A 893 18.93 2.81 30.54
C GLN A 893 20.06 2.91 29.51
N THR A 894 21.10 2.09 29.69
CA THR A 894 22.28 2.05 28.81
C THR A 894 21.91 1.34 27.52
N LEU A 895 22.33 1.92 26.41
CA LEU A 895 21.88 1.58 25.07
C LEU A 895 23.05 0.98 24.28
N ASP A 896 23.51 -0.14 24.82
CA ASP A 896 24.74 -0.85 24.46
C ASP A 896 24.66 -1.57 23.09
N SER A 897 25.84 -1.92 22.55
CA SER A 897 26.11 -2.98 21.55
C SER A 897 26.29 -2.68 20.06
N HIS A 898 26.54 -1.44 19.61
CA HIS A 898 27.33 -1.26 18.36
C HIS A 898 28.65 -2.06 18.46
N LEU A 899 29.36 -2.24 17.34
CA LEU A 899 30.61 -3.02 17.22
C LEU A 899 31.78 -2.20 16.59
N GLY A 900 31.72 -0.88 16.76
CA GLY A 900 32.51 0.16 16.09
C GLY A 900 31.92 1.55 16.41
N ARG A 901 32.45 2.62 15.82
CA ARG A 901 32.35 3.98 16.36
C ARG A 901 31.16 4.87 15.88
N VAL A 902 30.22 5.30 16.73
CA VAL A 902 29.09 6.20 16.33
C VAL A 902 29.52 7.60 15.88
N LEU A 903 29.56 7.86 14.57
CA LEU A 903 29.93 9.13 13.96
C LEU A 903 28.85 10.23 13.91
N SER A 904 27.54 9.98 14.15
CA SER A 904 26.54 11.06 14.41
C SER A 904 25.16 10.56 14.89
N MET A 905 24.20 11.48 15.15
CA MET A 905 22.81 11.32 15.62
C MET A 905 21.89 12.59 15.44
N ALA A 906 20.58 12.55 15.74
CA ALA A 906 19.81 13.66 16.37
C ALA A 906 18.44 13.16 16.91
N PHE A 907 17.41 14.02 17.10
CA PHE A 907 16.18 13.70 17.84
C PHE A 907 14.86 14.05 17.15
N SER A 908 13.85 13.21 17.40
CA SER A 908 12.45 13.50 17.10
C SER A 908 12.03 14.83 17.73
N PRO A 909 11.27 15.70 17.06
CA PRO A 909 10.63 16.86 17.68
C PRO A 909 9.28 16.56 18.32
N SER A 910 8.64 15.43 17.99
CA SER A 910 7.76 14.76 18.96
C SER A 910 8.55 14.17 20.14
N GLY A 911 9.87 14.04 19.96
CA GLY A 911 10.92 13.68 20.91
C GLY A 911 10.48 12.68 21.93
N LYS A 912 10.27 11.47 21.44
CA LYS A 912 10.20 10.28 22.29
C LYS A 912 11.24 9.26 21.85
N GLN A 913 12.06 9.62 20.86
CA GLN A 913 12.95 8.72 20.15
C GLN A 913 14.19 9.46 19.65
N VAL A 914 15.33 8.76 19.67
CA VAL A 914 16.67 9.21 19.26
C VAL A 914 17.39 8.07 18.55
N VAL A 915 18.54 8.36 17.97
CA VAL A 915 19.30 7.53 17.04
C VAL A 915 20.79 7.58 17.31
N SER A 916 21.57 6.82 16.55
CA SER A 916 23.02 6.97 16.45
C SER A 916 23.60 6.09 15.34
N GLY A 917 24.49 6.55 14.47
CA GLY A 917 25.15 5.65 13.52
C GLY A 917 26.65 5.70 13.46
N SER A 918 27.23 4.55 13.09
CA SER A 918 28.55 4.12 13.56
C SER A 918 29.41 3.32 12.59
N GLU A 919 30.73 3.53 12.60
CA GLU A 919 31.76 2.70 11.93
C GLU A 919 31.57 1.18 12.14
N ASP A 920 30.77 0.75 13.12
CA ASP A 920 30.29 -0.63 13.24
C ASP A 920 29.39 -1.11 12.11
N LYS A 921 29.06 -0.21 11.19
CA LYS A 921 28.17 -0.43 10.07
C LYS A 921 26.76 -0.75 10.54
N THR A 922 26.36 -0.09 11.65
CA THR A 922 25.00 -0.01 12.15
C THR A 922 24.64 1.42 12.58
N VAL A 923 23.36 1.76 12.46
CA VAL A 923 22.73 2.69 13.40
C VAL A 923 22.06 1.89 14.46
N ARG A 924 21.64 2.59 15.50
CA ARG A 924 20.72 2.10 16.50
C ARG A 924 19.73 3.18 16.92
N LEU A 925 18.66 2.74 17.55
CA LEU A 925 17.52 3.59 17.83
C LEU A 925 16.90 3.28 19.17
N TRP A 926 16.40 4.36 19.76
CA TRP A 926 16.53 4.57 21.18
C TRP A 926 15.28 5.27 21.68
N ASP A 927 14.53 4.61 22.56
CA ASP A 927 13.39 5.23 23.20
C ASP A 927 13.92 6.29 24.15
N ALA A 928 13.40 7.50 24.04
CA ALA A 928 13.98 8.65 24.69
C ALA A 928 13.31 8.96 26.05
N ILE A 929 12.32 8.17 26.48
CA ILE A 929 11.71 8.28 27.82
C ILE A 929 12.17 7.15 28.75
N THR A 930 12.20 5.93 28.22
CA THR A 930 12.66 4.74 28.96
C THR A 930 14.16 4.53 28.82
N GLY A 931 14.70 4.81 27.63
CA GLY A 931 16.08 4.51 27.30
C GLY A 931 16.25 3.09 26.81
N ALA A 932 15.18 2.48 26.29
CA ALA A 932 15.23 1.13 25.74
C ALA A 932 15.79 1.15 24.32
N MET A 933 16.55 0.12 23.96
CA MET A 933 16.93 -0.10 22.57
C MET A 933 15.65 -0.44 21.83
N LEU A 934 15.05 0.57 21.19
CA LEU A 934 13.95 0.35 20.28
C LEU A 934 14.44 -0.65 19.26
N GLN A 935 15.61 -0.39 18.66
CA GLN A 935 16.07 -1.17 17.54
C GLN A 935 17.60 -1.13 17.39
N THR A 936 18.13 -2.10 16.63
CA THR A 936 19.50 -2.07 16.11
C THR A 936 19.46 -2.28 14.61
N LEU A 937 20.09 -1.37 13.90
CA LEU A 937 19.75 -1.08 12.53
C LEU A 937 21.00 -1.30 11.68
N LYS A 938 21.15 -2.49 11.09
CA LYS A 938 22.45 -2.95 10.55
C LYS A 938 22.59 -2.84 9.04
N GLY A 939 23.85 -2.83 8.56
CA GLY A 939 24.20 -3.16 7.18
C GLY A 939 24.82 -2.06 6.31
N HIS A 940 25.64 -1.12 6.82
CA HIS A 940 26.48 -0.34 5.87
C HIS A 940 27.56 -1.32 5.42
N SER A 941 28.18 -1.07 4.27
CA SER A 941 29.42 -1.76 3.91
C SER A 941 30.67 -0.95 4.30
N GLY A 942 30.51 0.28 4.81
CA GLY A 942 31.56 1.20 5.30
C GLY A 942 31.20 1.99 6.58
N TRP A 943 31.97 3.04 6.85
CA TRP A 943 31.93 3.96 8.00
C TRP A 943 30.97 5.13 7.91
N VAL A 944 30.39 5.49 9.05
CA VAL A 944 28.99 5.90 9.11
C VAL A 944 28.79 7.34 9.61
N LEU A 945 29.54 8.18 8.91
CA LEU A 945 29.82 9.59 9.04
C LEU A 945 28.71 10.57 9.53
N SER A 946 27.38 10.43 9.33
CA SER A 946 26.44 11.48 9.87
C SER A 946 24.90 11.23 9.91
N VAL A 947 24.10 11.79 10.87
CA VAL A 947 22.61 11.70 11.01
C VAL A 947 21.92 12.92 11.67
N ALA A 948 20.59 13.10 11.51
CA ALA A 948 19.71 13.98 12.33
C ALA A 948 18.20 13.53 12.47
N PHE A 949 17.18 14.42 12.60
CA PHE A 949 15.70 14.14 12.58
C PHE A 949 14.78 15.31 12.10
N SER A 950 13.60 14.96 11.58
CA SER A 950 12.52 15.79 10.97
C SER A 950 11.68 16.63 11.92
N PRO A 951 10.81 17.60 11.51
CA PRO A 951 10.05 18.57 12.35
C PRO A 951 9.15 17.98 13.41
N ASP A 952 9.03 16.68 13.35
CA ASP A 952 7.89 15.92 13.75
C ASP A 952 8.45 14.55 14.21
N GLY A 953 9.32 13.88 13.43
CA GLY A 953 10.25 12.84 13.89
C GLY A 953 9.79 11.39 14.16
N LYS A 954 9.09 10.66 13.27
CA LYS A 954 8.76 9.21 13.50
C LYS A 954 10.01 8.31 13.44
N GLN A 955 11.18 8.93 13.23
CA GLN A 955 12.29 8.48 12.41
C GLN A 955 13.35 9.62 12.26
N VAL A 956 14.68 9.48 12.06
CA VAL A 956 15.61 8.30 12.25
C VAL A 956 16.67 7.77 11.24
N VAL A 957 17.88 8.29 10.82
CA VAL A 957 18.95 7.67 9.86
C VAL A 957 20.45 7.51 10.56
N SER A 958 21.85 7.52 10.38
CA SER A 958 23.22 7.79 9.67
C SER A 958 23.89 7.38 8.26
N GLY A 959 24.69 8.25 7.62
CA GLY A 959 25.34 8.05 6.29
C GLY A 959 26.83 7.72 6.25
N SER A 960 27.42 7.23 5.13
CA SER A 960 28.68 6.47 5.15
C SER A 960 29.56 6.36 3.89
N GLU A 961 30.88 6.40 4.15
CA GLU A 961 32.05 5.99 3.35
C GLU A 961 31.79 5.06 2.16
N ASP A 962 30.94 4.03 2.30
CA ASP A 962 30.66 3.06 1.24
C ASP A 962 29.65 3.52 0.19
N LYS A 963 29.73 4.79 -0.22
CA LYS A 963 29.24 5.28 -1.52
C LYS A 963 27.73 5.09 -1.75
N THR A 964 27.00 4.86 -0.67
CA THR A 964 25.58 4.49 -0.61
C THR A 964 25.05 5.01 0.72
N VAL A 965 24.03 5.87 0.72
CA VAL A 965 23.53 6.56 1.92
C VAL A 965 22.03 6.68 1.92
N ARG A 966 21.44 6.67 3.11
CA ARG A 966 20.64 5.53 3.44
C ARG A 966 19.48 5.87 4.42
N LEU A 967 18.19 5.44 4.39
CA LEU A 967 17.05 5.94 5.26
C LEU A 967 16.20 4.83 6.06
N TRP A 968 15.76 5.02 7.35
CA TRP A 968 15.23 4.09 8.41
C TRP A 968 13.73 4.33 8.77
N ASP A 969 13.29 3.93 9.99
CA ASP A 969 12.14 4.33 10.84
C ASP A 969 12.70 4.69 12.25
N ALA A 970 11.96 5.33 13.19
CA ALA A 970 12.28 5.37 14.64
C ALA A 970 11.30 4.58 15.51
N THR A 971 10.01 4.67 15.23
CA THR A 971 8.99 3.74 15.73
C THR A 971 9.40 2.27 15.53
N THR A 972 10.15 1.97 14.47
CA THR A 972 10.50 0.60 14.07
C THR A 972 11.95 0.44 13.61
N GLY A 973 12.76 1.50 13.67
CA GLY A 973 14.21 1.46 13.53
C GLY A 973 14.81 0.79 12.30
N VAL A 974 14.09 0.61 11.20
CA VAL A 974 14.54 -0.32 10.16
C VAL A 974 14.99 0.37 8.92
N ALA A 975 16.00 -0.18 8.23
CA ALA A 975 16.45 0.35 6.96
C ALA A 975 15.28 0.12 6.05
N LEU A 976 14.43 1.13 5.84
CA LEU A 976 13.22 0.90 5.10
C LEU A 976 13.32 1.37 3.64
N GLN A 977 14.36 2.06 3.15
CA GLN A 977 14.71 1.98 1.72
C GLN A 977 16.18 2.03 1.36
N THR A 978 16.55 2.17 0.06
CA THR A 978 17.82 1.76 -0.60
C THR A 978 18.45 2.76 -1.67
N LEU A 979 19.21 3.88 -1.48
CA LEU A 979 19.90 4.85 -2.44
C LEU A 979 21.50 4.79 -2.69
N GLU A 980 22.02 4.40 -3.89
CA GLU A 980 23.49 4.27 -4.19
C GLU A 980 24.05 5.19 -5.28
N GLY A 981 25.38 5.33 -5.31
CA GLY A 981 26.13 5.32 -6.57
C GLY A 981 27.04 6.50 -6.85
N HIS A 982 27.49 7.10 -5.76
CA HIS A 982 28.72 7.85 -5.81
C HIS A 982 29.85 6.95 -6.19
N SER A 983 30.88 7.60 -6.69
CA SER A 983 32.18 7.04 -6.88
C SER A 983 33.19 7.49 -5.81
N GLY A 984 32.76 8.24 -4.79
CA GLY A 984 33.54 8.72 -3.62
C GLY A 984 33.04 8.26 -2.23
N GLN A 985 33.74 8.61 -1.14
CA GLN A 985 33.27 8.60 0.26
C GLN A 985 32.39 9.81 0.63
N VAL A 986 31.78 9.82 1.82
CA VAL A 986 30.39 10.25 1.94
C VAL A 986 30.07 10.83 3.33
N LEU A 987 29.96 12.15 3.51
CA LEU A 987 30.09 12.76 4.85
C LEU A 987 28.79 13.05 5.63
N THR A 988 28.07 14.16 5.43
CA THR A 988 27.09 14.67 6.45
C THR A 988 25.57 14.89 6.14
N VAL A 989 24.73 15.37 7.08
CA VAL A 989 23.25 15.41 6.98
C VAL A 989 22.50 16.47 7.86
N ALA A 990 21.26 16.93 7.51
CA ALA A 990 20.15 17.52 8.33
C ALA A 990 18.89 17.91 7.44
N PHE A 991 17.91 18.77 7.83
CA PHE A 991 16.41 18.69 7.74
C PHE A 991 15.28 19.39 6.83
N SER A 992 15.25 20.64 6.30
CA SER A 992 14.30 21.29 5.29
C SER A 992 12.79 21.68 5.55
N PRO A 993 12.31 22.95 5.45
CA PRO A 993 10.97 23.39 5.88
C PRO A 993 9.70 22.83 5.31
N ASN A 994 9.59 22.64 3.99
CA ASN A 994 8.25 22.36 3.47
C ASN A 994 7.77 21.02 3.93
N GLY A 995 8.70 20.20 4.39
CA GLY A 995 8.62 18.79 4.22
C GLY A 995 9.02 18.30 2.87
N LYS A 996 9.80 19.01 2.03
CA LYS A 996 9.86 18.61 0.62
C LYS A 996 11.26 18.43 -0.03
N GLN A 997 12.41 18.90 0.51
CA GLN A 997 13.74 18.68 -0.15
C GLN A 997 14.98 18.71 0.76
N VAL A 998 16.03 17.96 0.48
CA VAL A 998 17.36 17.97 1.13
C VAL A 998 18.32 18.10 0.00
N VAL A 999 19.57 17.76 0.29
CA VAL A 999 20.67 17.61 -0.59
C VAL A 999 21.82 16.87 0.18
N SER A 1000 22.94 16.39 -0.41
CA SER A 1000 24.11 15.70 0.25
C SER A 1000 25.50 15.39 -0.43
N VAL A 1001 26.36 14.54 0.14
CA VAL A 1001 27.78 14.85 0.40
C VAL A 1001 28.79 13.76 -0.07
N SER A 1002 29.21 13.57 -1.34
CA SER A 1002 30.28 12.55 -1.62
C SER A 1002 31.31 12.75 -2.77
N GLU A 1003 32.50 12.20 -2.53
CA GLU A 1003 33.84 12.55 -3.03
C GLU A 1003 34.02 12.62 -4.53
N ASP A 1004 33.12 12.13 -5.37
CA ASP A 1004 33.31 12.21 -6.81
C ASP A 1004 32.94 13.56 -7.45
N GLU A 1005 33.16 14.66 -6.73
CA GLU A 1005 32.63 16.01 -6.95
C GLU A 1005 31.13 16.24 -6.61
N THR A 1006 30.29 15.22 -6.46
CA THR A 1006 28.87 15.45 -6.78
C THR A 1006 27.98 16.07 -5.61
N VAL A 1007 26.70 16.49 -5.83
CA VAL A 1007 25.78 17.32 -4.96
C VAL A 1007 24.18 17.04 -4.84
N ARG A 1008 23.54 15.83 -5.01
CA ARG A 1008 22.17 15.55 -5.63
C ARG A 1008 20.81 15.76 -4.84
N LEU A 1009 19.66 15.42 -5.45
CA LEU A 1009 18.19 15.67 -5.24
C LEU A 1009 17.47 14.29 -5.07
N TRP A 1010 17.73 13.47 -4.02
CA TRP A 1010 16.67 12.51 -3.62
C TRP A 1010 15.58 13.31 -2.97
N ASP A 1011 14.63 12.64 -2.37
CA ASP A 1011 13.43 13.19 -1.77
C ASP A 1011 12.94 11.98 -0.96
N ALA A 1012 12.24 12.13 0.16
CA ALA A 1012 12.04 11.02 1.07
C ALA A 1012 10.66 10.43 1.28
N VAL A 1013 9.66 10.63 0.42
CA VAL A 1013 8.75 9.49 0.16
C VAL A 1013 9.42 8.50 -0.80
N THR A 1014 10.23 8.99 -1.77
CA THR A 1014 10.43 8.29 -3.05
C THR A 1014 11.81 8.21 -3.79
N GLY A 1015 12.92 8.83 -3.39
CA GLY A 1015 14.28 8.48 -3.84
C GLY A 1015 14.64 8.22 -5.31
N ALA A 1016 14.10 8.99 -6.26
CA ALA A 1016 14.69 9.30 -7.58
C ALA A 1016 15.37 10.70 -7.60
N SER A 1017 16.04 11.14 -8.69
CA SER A 1017 16.92 12.35 -8.86
C SER A 1017 16.45 13.36 -9.92
N LEU A 1018 16.32 14.68 -9.69
CA LEU A 1018 15.58 15.59 -10.63
C LEU A 1018 16.38 16.78 -11.31
N GLN A 1019 17.53 17.33 -10.84
CA GLN A 1019 18.45 18.36 -11.52
C GLN A 1019 20.01 18.42 -11.24
N THR A 1020 20.90 17.88 -12.11
CA THR A 1020 22.34 17.59 -11.83
C THR A 1020 23.35 18.67 -12.27
N LEU A 1021 24.06 19.31 -11.32
CA LEU A 1021 25.11 20.34 -11.55
C LEU A 1021 26.58 19.91 -11.57
N GLU A 1022 26.96 19.03 -12.49
CA GLU A 1022 28.37 18.64 -12.65
C GLU A 1022 29.32 19.81 -13.02
N GLY A 1023 30.49 19.97 -12.36
CA GLY A 1023 31.42 21.08 -12.69
C GLY A 1023 32.78 21.34 -11.98
N HIS A 1024 33.39 20.41 -11.21
CA HIS A 1024 34.42 20.76 -10.17
C HIS A 1024 35.71 19.83 -10.19
N SER A 1025 36.84 20.06 -9.44
CA SER A 1025 38.10 19.20 -9.20
C SER A 1025 39.05 19.40 -7.89
N SER A 1026 38.91 18.65 -6.73
CA SER A 1026 39.51 18.74 -5.32
C SER A 1026 39.08 19.86 -4.28
N GLU A 1027 38.60 19.76 -3.00
CA GLU A 1027 38.21 18.73 -1.95
C GLU A 1027 37.06 19.16 -0.91
N VAL A 1028 36.00 18.33 -0.64
CA VAL A 1028 34.60 18.68 -0.14
C VAL A 1028 33.96 17.84 1.01
N THR A 1029 32.97 18.38 1.79
CA THR A 1029 32.26 17.66 2.92
C THR A 1029 30.83 18.03 3.46
N SER A 1030 30.05 19.11 3.15
CA SER A 1030 28.93 19.59 4.07
C SER A 1030 27.87 20.69 3.60
N VAL A 1031 26.77 21.09 4.35
CA VAL A 1031 25.62 22.03 3.99
C VAL A 1031 24.53 22.50 5.01
N ALA A 1032 23.46 23.21 4.54
CA ALA A 1032 22.38 23.94 5.29
C ALA A 1032 21.03 24.48 4.58
N PHE A 1033 19.73 24.24 4.95
CA PHE A 1033 18.47 24.79 4.25
C PHE A 1033 17.94 26.24 4.73
N SER A 1034 16.79 26.84 4.24
CA SER A 1034 16.20 28.24 4.48
C SER A 1034 14.79 28.22 5.10
N GLN A 1035 14.22 29.33 5.65
CA GLN A 1035 12.89 29.34 6.28
C GLN A 1035 11.71 30.16 5.69
N ASP A 1036 11.89 31.22 4.90
CA ASP A 1036 10.82 32.20 4.70
C ASP A 1036 9.59 31.69 3.88
N ALA A 1037 8.67 32.57 3.49
CA ALA A 1037 7.30 32.18 3.17
C ALA A 1037 6.84 32.34 1.70
N LYS A 1038 7.75 32.40 0.70
CA LYS A 1038 7.38 32.99 -0.61
C LYS A 1038 8.13 32.66 -1.93
N VAL A 1039 9.32 32.04 -1.97
CA VAL A 1039 10.22 32.27 -3.14
C VAL A 1039 11.28 31.15 -3.37
N ASP A 1040 11.74 30.82 -4.61
CA ASP A 1040 11.74 29.43 -5.09
C ASP A 1040 13.03 28.52 -5.41
N GLN A 1041 14.32 28.86 -5.67
CA GLN A 1041 15.42 27.87 -6.05
C GLN A 1041 16.79 28.01 -5.32
N ALA A 1042 17.96 28.07 -5.98
CA ALA A 1042 19.29 28.38 -5.42
C ALA A 1042 19.92 27.34 -4.43
N LEU A 1043 21.00 26.62 -4.85
CA LEU A 1043 21.75 25.48 -4.23
C LEU A 1043 23.26 25.91 -4.13
N TRP A 1044 24.04 25.91 -3.02
CA TRP A 1044 25.45 26.40 -2.98
C TRP A 1044 26.66 25.43 -2.92
N ALA A 1045 27.83 25.68 -3.57
CA ALA A 1045 29.12 25.02 -3.23
C ALA A 1045 30.39 25.40 -4.07
N ASN A 1046 31.58 24.91 -3.63
CA ASN A 1046 32.79 24.44 -4.34
C ASN A 1046 33.35 23.31 -3.46
N GLY A 1047 33.51 22.07 -3.86
CA GLY A 1047 34.60 21.49 -4.61
C GLY A 1047 35.48 20.52 -3.78
N MET A 1048 36.04 19.36 -4.21
CA MET A 1048 35.85 18.44 -5.39
C MET A 1048 36.62 17.01 -5.26
N PHE A 1049 36.61 16.01 -6.20
CA PHE A 1049 37.44 14.73 -6.49
C PHE A 1049 37.58 13.34 -5.69
N ARG A 1050 37.57 12.17 -6.42
CA ARG A 1050 37.45 10.67 -6.12
C ARG A 1050 38.65 9.79 -5.61
N TRP A 1051 38.40 8.73 -4.78
CA TRP A 1051 38.90 7.29 -4.91
C TRP A 1051 38.18 6.29 -3.92
N ALA A 1052 38.45 5.00 -3.56
CA ALA A 1052 39.37 3.85 -3.85
C ALA A 1052 38.70 2.46 -3.49
N THR A 1053 39.19 1.25 -3.92
CA THR A 1053 38.93 -0.12 -3.30
C THR A 1053 39.84 -1.24 -3.88
N LEU A 1054 40.52 -2.12 -3.09
CA LEU A 1054 41.40 -3.18 -3.69
C LEU A 1054 41.86 -4.43 -2.84
N GLN A 1055 41.34 -4.76 -1.64
CA GLN A 1055 42.09 -5.66 -0.72
C GLN A 1055 41.39 -6.93 -0.13
N LEU A 1056 40.10 -7.18 -0.38
CA LEU A 1056 39.39 -8.33 0.26
C LEU A 1056 39.31 -9.62 -0.59
N GLN A 1057 39.79 -9.61 -1.84
CA GLN A 1057 39.62 -10.73 -2.77
C GLN A 1057 40.42 -12.00 -2.36
N SER A 1058 41.48 -11.87 -1.55
CA SER A 1058 42.42 -12.96 -1.25
C SER A 1058 42.04 -13.89 -0.09
N LEU A 1059 40.98 -13.61 0.68
CA LEU A 1059 40.60 -14.44 1.85
C LEU A 1059 39.57 -15.54 1.59
N CYS A 1060 38.79 -15.46 0.50
CA CYS A 1060 37.75 -16.46 0.23
C CYS A 1060 38.27 -17.76 -0.39
N GLU A 1061 39.40 -17.72 -1.10
CA GLU A 1061 39.89 -18.81 -1.95
C GLU A 1061 40.39 -20.03 -1.14
N GLN A 1062 40.81 -19.84 0.12
CA GLN A 1062 41.40 -20.92 0.94
C GLN A 1062 40.39 -21.90 1.59
N LYS A 1063 39.07 -21.66 1.51
CA LYS A 1063 38.06 -22.52 2.18
C LYS A 1063 37.20 -23.38 1.25
N SER A 1064 37.29 -23.21 -0.07
CA SER A 1064 36.50 -23.98 -1.04
C SER A 1064 37.04 -25.40 -1.30
N ASP A 1065 38.35 -25.63 -1.16
CA ASP A 1065 39.02 -26.87 -1.59
C ASP A 1065 38.64 -28.11 -0.77
N GLU A 1066 38.39 -27.95 0.52
CA GLU A 1066 38.24 -29.08 1.45
C GLU A 1066 36.89 -29.80 1.25
N ALA A 1067 35.82 -29.04 0.97
CA ALA A 1067 34.47 -29.57 0.72
C ALA A 1067 34.30 -30.26 -0.64
N ILE A 1068 35.21 -30.01 -1.60
CA ILE A 1068 35.17 -30.65 -2.93
C ILE A 1068 35.73 -32.09 -2.84
N ARG A 1069 36.82 -32.29 -2.10
CA ARG A 1069 37.50 -33.60 -1.99
C ARG A 1069 36.61 -34.71 -1.44
N GLU A 1070 35.75 -34.40 -0.46
CA GLU A 1070 34.84 -35.39 0.14
C GLU A 1070 33.76 -35.89 -0.85
N ARG A 1071 33.51 -35.15 -1.93
CA ARG A 1071 32.40 -35.40 -2.86
C ARG A 1071 32.79 -36.12 -4.16
N VAL A 1072 34.09 -36.23 -4.47
CA VAL A 1072 34.61 -36.85 -5.71
C VAL A 1072 34.65 -38.38 -5.65
N GLY A 1073 34.82 -38.98 -4.46
CA GLY A 1073 35.10 -40.41 -4.25
C GLY A 1073 33.97 -41.42 -4.57
N ARG A 1074 33.09 -41.13 -5.54
CA ARG A 1074 32.02 -42.00 -6.04
C ARG A 1074 31.82 -41.92 -7.58
N LEU A 1075 32.89 -41.71 -8.35
CA LEU A 1075 32.89 -41.79 -9.81
C LEU A 1075 33.67 -43.02 -10.32
N PRO A 1076 33.35 -43.57 -11.50
CA PRO A 1076 34.19 -44.57 -12.16
C PRO A 1076 35.49 -43.93 -12.66
N ALA A 1077 36.65 -44.55 -12.41
CA ALA A 1077 37.98 -43.95 -12.61
C ALA A 1077 38.20 -43.20 -13.95
N LYS A 1078 37.65 -43.68 -15.08
CA LYS A 1078 37.76 -42.99 -16.38
C LYS A 1078 37.15 -41.59 -16.42
N LEU A 1079 36.22 -41.26 -15.51
CA LEU A 1079 35.66 -39.91 -15.36
C LEU A 1079 36.56 -39.00 -14.51
N GLU A 1080 37.35 -39.56 -13.59
CA GLU A 1080 38.40 -38.81 -12.89
C GLU A 1080 39.55 -38.48 -13.85
N ASP A 1081 39.98 -39.43 -14.68
CA ASP A 1081 40.98 -39.19 -15.74
C ASP A 1081 40.55 -38.03 -16.67
N LEU A 1082 39.31 -38.08 -17.18
CA LEU A 1082 38.78 -37.07 -18.10
C LEU A 1082 38.58 -35.70 -17.42
N TYR A 1083 38.13 -35.68 -16.16
CA TYR A 1083 38.02 -34.46 -15.37
C TYR A 1083 39.39 -33.82 -15.12
N MET A 1084 40.39 -34.62 -14.76
CA MET A 1084 41.76 -34.15 -14.55
C MET A 1084 42.43 -33.67 -15.84
N GLU A 1085 42.19 -34.33 -16.98
CA GLU A 1085 42.73 -33.87 -18.27
C GLU A 1085 42.08 -32.55 -18.74
N LEU A 1086 40.77 -32.39 -18.52
CA LEU A 1086 40.09 -31.11 -18.75
C LEU A 1086 40.60 -30.02 -17.80
N TYR A 1087 40.71 -30.31 -16.51
CA TYR A 1087 41.19 -29.37 -15.49
C TYR A 1087 42.64 -28.90 -15.79
N LEU A 1088 43.53 -29.81 -16.19
CA LEU A 1088 44.90 -29.50 -16.62
C LEU A 1088 45.01 -28.77 -17.98
N LYS A 1089 43.95 -28.82 -18.81
CA LYS A 1089 43.86 -28.01 -20.04
C LYS A 1089 43.31 -26.60 -19.75
N PHE A 1090 42.30 -26.47 -18.89
CA PHE A 1090 41.71 -25.18 -18.52
C PHE A 1090 42.63 -24.32 -17.64
N THR A 1091 43.31 -24.91 -16.64
CA THR A 1091 44.29 -24.20 -15.78
C THR A 1091 45.54 -23.68 -16.52
N LYS A 1092 45.64 -23.91 -17.84
CA LYS A 1092 46.71 -23.41 -18.71
C LYS A 1092 46.33 -22.21 -19.57
N TYR A 1093 45.11 -21.69 -19.42
CA TYR A 1093 44.54 -20.61 -20.23
C TYR A 1093 43.87 -19.48 -19.39
N GLU A 1094 44.24 -19.31 -18.12
CA GLU A 1094 43.75 -18.17 -17.31
C GLU A 1094 44.48 -16.85 -17.65
N ALA A 1095 44.04 -16.24 -18.75
CA ALA A 1095 44.05 -14.80 -18.98
C ALA A 1095 42.89 -14.47 -19.95
N GLU A 1096 41.96 -13.60 -19.52
CA GLU A 1096 40.87 -13.04 -20.35
C GLU A 1096 39.87 -14.02 -21.03
N ALA A 1097 39.02 -14.71 -20.25
CA ALA A 1097 37.80 -15.38 -20.75
C ALA A 1097 36.65 -15.49 -19.69
N ASP A 1098 35.39 -15.59 -20.13
CA ASP A 1098 34.19 -15.36 -19.31
C ASP A 1098 33.60 -16.63 -18.60
N ARG A 1099 33.20 -16.45 -17.33
CA ARG A 1099 32.37 -17.38 -16.53
C ARG A 1099 31.04 -17.79 -17.18
N GLN A 1100 30.51 -17.02 -18.15
CA GLN A 1100 29.31 -17.39 -18.89
C GLN A 1100 29.46 -18.73 -19.64
N ILE A 1101 30.61 -19.00 -20.26
CA ILE A 1101 30.81 -20.20 -21.10
C ILE A 1101 30.64 -21.47 -20.26
N THR A 1102 31.20 -21.50 -19.05
CA THR A 1102 31.06 -22.62 -18.11
C THR A 1102 29.61 -22.84 -17.66
N ARG A 1103 28.83 -21.76 -17.49
CA ARG A 1103 27.38 -21.85 -17.17
C ARG A 1103 26.56 -22.36 -18.34
N ILE A 1104 26.86 -21.94 -19.58
CA ILE A 1104 26.19 -22.42 -20.79
C ILE A 1104 26.46 -23.92 -20.99
N ALA A 1105 27.70 -24.35 -20.83
CA ALA A 1105 28.09 -25.76 -20.92
C ALA A 1105 27.37 -26.65 -19.88
N LEU A 1106 27.30 -26.23 -18.60
CA LEU A 1106 26.53 -26.95 -17.58
C LEU A 1106 25.01 -26.97 -17.90
N SER A 1107 24.46 -25.86 -18.40
CA SER A 1107 23.05 -25.76 -18.79
C SER A 1107 22.70 -26.75 -19.90
N TRP A 1108 23.54 -26.85 -20.94
CA TRP A 1108 23.38 -27.82 -22.03
C TRP A 1108 23.49 -29.27 -21.57
N LEU A 1109 24.46 -29.59 -20.70
CA LEU A 1109 24.61 -30.93 -20.10
C LEU A 1109 23.37 -31.33 -19.28
N LEU A 1110 22.84 -30.42 -18.46
CA LEU A 1110 21.61 -30.66 -17.69
C LEU A 1110 20.36 -30.77 -18.59
N CYS A 1111 20.30 -30.02 -19.69
CA CYS A 1111 19.23 -30.10 -20.66
C CYS A 1111 19.24 -31.45 -21.40
N ALA A 1112 20.39 -31.88 -21.91
CA ALA A 1112 20.57 -33.18 -22.58
C ALA A 1112 20.23 -34.36 -21.64
N GLN A 1113 20.61 -34.26 -20.36
CA GLN A 1113 20.28 -35.28 -19.36
C GLN A 1113 18.77 -35.39 -19.08
N ARG A 1114 18.00 -34.30 -19.25
CA ARG A 1114 16.53 -34.29 -19.15
C ARG A 1114 15.85 -34.83 -20.41
N THR A 1115 16.32 -34.48 -21.61
CA THR A 1115 15.69 -34.91 -22.88
C THR A 1115 15.95 -36.38 -23.26
N LEU A 1116 17.01 -37.00 -22.75
CA LEU A 1116 17.34 -38.43 -22.94
C LEU A 1116 16.37 -39.43 -22.28
N LYS A 1117 15.07 -39.10 -22.16
CA LYS A 1117 14.00 -39.99 -21.67
C LYS A 1117 12.84 -40.21 -22.65
N SER A 1118 12.66 -39.40 -23.71
CA SER A 1118 11.61 -39.67 -24.71
C SER A 1118 12.10 -40.61 -25.82
N THR A 1119 11.28 -41.59 -26.17
CA THR A 1119 11.54 -42.52 -27.29
C THR A 1119 11.41 -41.85 -28.66
N GLU A 1120 10.57 -40.82 -28.75
CA GLU A 1120 10.30 -40.05 -29.97
C GLU A 1120 11.53 -39.28 -30.47
N PHE A 1121 12.37 -38.76 -29.56
CA PHE A 1121 13.58 -38.03 -29.92
C PHE A 1121 14.60 -38.92 -30.65
N LEU A 1122 14.74 -40.18 -30.24
CA LEU A 1122 15.60 -41.16 -30.92
C LEU A 1122 15.04 -41.58 -32.29
N ALA A 1123 13.72 -41.58 -32.47
CA ALA A 1123 13.10 -41.81 -33.77
C ALA A 1123 13.37 -40.63 -34.73
N ALA A 1124 13.23 -39.39 -34.25
CA ALA A 1124 13.58 -38.19 -35.02
C ALA A 1124 15.06 -38.19 -35.42
N LEU A 1125 15.98 -38.50 -34.48
CA LEU A 1125 17.42 -38.56 -34.78
C LEU A 1125 17.77 -39.65 -35.81
N SER A 1126 17.09 -40.80 -35.75
CA SER A 1126 17.26 -41.91 -36.70
C SER A 1126 16.87 -41.52 -38.13
N ILE A 1127 15.79 -40.74 -38.28
CA ILE A 1127 15.34 -40.19 -39.57
C ILE A 1127 16.36 -39.17 -40.11
N THR A 1128 16.79 -38.22 -39.28
CA THR A 1128 17.71 -37.14 -39.69
C THR A 1128 19.12 -37.65 -40.04
N LEU A 1129 19.59 -38.72 -39.40
CA LEU A 1129 20.94 -39.28 -39.59
C LEU A 1129 20.98 -40.49 -40.55
N GLY A 1130 19.85 -40.92 -41.11
CA GLY A 1130 19.80 -42.01 -42.10
C GLY A 1130 20.29 -43.37 -41.60
N ARG A 1131 20.23 -43.63 -40.28
CA ARG A 1131 20.70 -44.87 -39.64
C ARG A 1131 19.59 -45.53 -38.83
N PRO A 1132 19.49 -46.87 -38.79
CA PRO A 1132 18.46 -47.57 -38.03
C PRO A 1132 18.61 -47.32 -36.52
N SER A 1133 17.50 -47.03 -35.85
CA SER A 1133 17.44 -46.64 -34.44
C SER A 1133 18.06 -47.66 -33.47
N SER A 1134 18.11 -48.94 -33.84
CA SER A 1134 18.80 -50.01 -33.09
C SER A 1134 20.33 -49.86 -33.01
N SER A 1135 20.93 -48.92 -33.75
CA SER A 1135 22.37 -48.64 -33.74
C SER A 1135 22.79 -47.42 -32.91
N LEU A 1136 21.84 -46.68 -32.31
CA LEU A 1136 22.10 -45.48 -31.52
C LEU A 1136 22.06 -45.79 -30.01
N THR A 1137 23.22 -46.05 -29.40
CA THR A 1137 23.35 -46.13 -27.93
C THR A 1137 23.39 -44.74 -27.31
N LYS A 1138 23.01 -44.61 -26.03
CA LYS A 1138 23.09 -43.33 -25.31
C LYS A 1138 24.50 -42.75 -25.26
N GLU A 1139 25.50 -43.62 -25.18
CA GLU A 1139 26.92 -43.25 -25.15
C GLU A 1139 27.36 -42.63 -26.49
N ALA A 1140 26.96 -43.21 -27.62
CA ALA A 1140 27.26 -42.66 -28.95
C ALA A 1140 26.58 -41.30 -29.19
N VAL A 1141 25.39 -41.07 -28.62
CA VAL A 1141 24.72 -39.75 -28.67
C VAL A 1141 25.45 -38.74 -27.77
N LEU A 1142 25.93 -39.14 -26.58
CA LEU A 1142 26.73 -38.27 -25.73
C LEU A 1142 28.05 -37.85 -26.39
N ASP A 1143 28.83 -38.81 -26.92
CA ASP A 1143 30.08 -38.52 -27.64
C ASP A 1143 29.84 -37.58 -28.81
N MET A 1144 28.77 -37.76 -29.58
CA MET A 1144 28.44 -36.89 -30.71
C MET A 1144 28.09 -35.46 -30.26
N CYS A 1145 27.35 -35.30 -29.15
CA CYS A 1145 27.09 -33.98 -28.55
C CYS A 1145 28.37 -33.33 -28.00
N CYS A 1146 29.25 -34.08 -27.34
CA CYS A 1146 30.54 -33.58 -26.85
C CYS A 1146 31.44 -33.10 -27.99
N ASN A 1147 31.49 -33.83 -29.11
CA ASN A 1147 32.25 -33.43 -30.30
C ASN A 1147 31.65 -32.19 -30.99
N LEU A 1148 30.32 -32.00 -30.97
CA LEU A 1148 29.67 -30.78 -31.47
C LEU A 1148 30.03 -29.55 -30.63
N VAL A 1149 29.93 -29.65 -29.29
CA VAL A 1149 30.33 -28.55 -28.38
C VAL A 1149 31.82 -28.23 -28.50
N ALA A 1150 32.67 -29.24 -28.68
CA ALA A 1150 34.10 -29.05 -28.93
C ALA A 1150 34.42 -28.42 -30.29
N PHE A 1151 33.49 -28.46 -31.26
CA PHE A 1151 33.66 -27.83 -32.57
C PHE A 1151 33.21 -26.37 -32.57
N ASP A 1152 32.06 -26.05 -31.96
CA ASP A 1152 31.57 -24.67 -31.80
C ASP A 1152 32.60 -23.80 -31.07
N VAL A 1153 33.08 -24.28 -29.90
CA VAL A 1153 34.08 -23.61 -29.05
C VAL A 1153 35.48 -23.51 -29.71
N ALA A 1154 35.69 -24.18 -30.84
CA ALA A 1154 36.90 -24.04 -31.66
C ALA A 1154 36.73 -23.05 -32.83
N THR A 1155 35.55 -22.42 -32.98
CA THR A 1155 35.20 -21.50 -34.08
C THR A 1155 34.62 -20.15 -33.64
N THR A 1156 34.52 -19.91 -32.32
CA THR A 1156 34.17 -18.62 -31.69
C THR A 1156 35.31 -18.14 -30.80
#